data_AF-A0A9D7Q259-F1
#
_entry.id   AF-A0A9D7Q259-F1
#
_cell.length_a   1.000
_cell.length_b   1.000
_cell.length_c   1.000
_cell.angle_alpha   90.00
_cell.angle_beta   90.00
_cell.angle_gamma   90.00
#
_symmetry.space_group_name_H-M   'P 1'
#
loop_
_entity.id
_entity.type
_entity.pdbx_description
1 polymer ?
#
loop_
_entity_poly.entity_id
_entity_poly.type
_entity_poly.pdbx_seq_one_letter_code
_entity_poly.pdbx_strand_id
1 'polypeptide(L)'
;MTRMLLYIILLLSVIFSQSLNAQTPDKILFGTYIASSNDQKITFHQFGDSNLVKLGFNSIFQTVIHDDIYAPLRNLDPVKWKDNRDSLAGSTFENIMALNSVWNVADPTEKQADWLNILSQGVYNVWEAEGGSDGFYSNIIKMRRNNTYTTLETDAGGIYVKSKDISWSPGSGLPDSNYQEGRVEIELLEGPFVYQDRDYKITYLLGSPNGALIQYLANFKLKIGARPDSNMTVCSLRVNLNITDTAGIKYTVEVANREVKSDELSDEFFTLIEMRYNFGLISRSYFIESGKIDPKTISAINTSYEVVLPENIYSTDFGELYIDNIEVMDELIWYNHGRNPANISRLLNNYNTTWQNADNGNVYGDKIKYFYTMDEPHSFDHFRPYKIVEDVHSTLTNPLKDKVMLTKMYPEWNGEKEGLNVLDTWGKVVKPKKFMFWYYTIFKEDFETQLMQHQLRDRLIEAIKHDRDFYFTAQTWGNKKLNDPEYLYYKSPSGAELLGQTIMPLAFGCKGIFYETYYTYISNNILWGGDYLVEGLVGTDSANYKTPRANDKGLYEMVGSIGRRLKGGLGKTLIKLDYADWSSYVHRISRDNGLTRNGKDLTGGSTNRVEIFDGSELTYPNDKWYSFGVTRLRRKIPVPPYEDFYFFYNANTFMDGDTTEYTHY
;
A
#
# COMPACT_ATOMS: atom_id res chain seq x y z
N MET A 1 49.33 -34.25 -18.34
CA MET A 1 49.37 -32.92 -17.68
C MET A 1 48.46 -31.89 -18.35
N THR A 2 48.50 -31.71 -19.67
CA THR A 2 47.77 -30.65 -20.39
C THR A 2 46.24 -30.70 -20.26
N ARG A 3 45.63 -31.88 -20.24
CA ARG A 3 44.17 -32.02 -20.05
C ARG A 3 43.70 -31.64 -18.64
N MET A 4 44.50 -31.96 -17.62
CA MET A 4 44.18 -31.65 -16.22
C MET A 4 44.28 -30.14 -15.96
N LEU A 5 45.24 -29.46 -16.60
CA LEU A 5 45.36 -28.01 -16.54
C LEU A 5 44.15 -27.32 -17.20
N LEU A 6 43.65 -27.85 -18.31
CA LEU A 6 42.47 -27.32 -19.00
C LEU A 6 41.19 -27.43 -18.15
N TYR A 7 40.99 -28.55 -17.46
CA TYR A 7 39.86 -28.74 -16.54
C TYR A 7 39.95 -27.82 -15.32
N ILE A 8 41.15 -27.59 -14.77
CA ILE A 8 41.37 -26.66 -13.66
C ILE A 8 41.08 -25.22 -14.10
N ILE A 9 41.48 -24.83 -15.31
CA ILE A 9 41.19 -23.50 -15.86
C ILE A 9 39.69 -23.31 -16.09
N LEU A 10 38.99 -24.32 -16.63
CA LEU A 10 37.52 -24.30 -16.81
C LEU A 10 36.79 -24.25 -15.46
N LEU A 11 37.22 -25.03 -14.48
CA LEU A 11 36.63 -25.02 -13.13
C LEU A 11 36.87 -23.67 -12.45
N LEU A 12 38.09 -23.12 -12.52
CA LEU A 12 38.42 -21.81 -11.98
C LEU A 12 37.64 -20.70 -12.70
N SER A 13 37.49 -20.76 -14.03
CA SER A 13 36.71 -19.74 -14.75
C SER A 13 35.22 -19.83 -14.46
N VAL A 14 34.65 -21.02 -14.23
CA VAL A 14 33.27 -21.18 -13.74
C VAL A 14 33.13 -20.67 -12.30
N ILE A 15 34.08 -20.96 -11.42
CA ILE A 15 34.09 -20.45 -10.03
C ILE A 15 34.26 -18.93 -10.00
N PHE A 16 35.14 -18.37 -10.85
CA PHE A 16 35.37 -16.92 -10.94
C PHE A 16 34.21 -16.19 -11.63
N SER A 17 33.54 -16.78 -12.61
CA SER A 17 32.34 -16.18 -13.24
C SER A 17 31.11 -16.30 -12.33
N GLN A 18 30.98 -17.36 -11.53
CA GLN A 18 29.98 -17.43 -10.46
C GLN A 18 30.28 -16.49 -9.29
N SER A 19 31.56 -16.22 -8.96
CA SER A 19 31.93 -15.24 -7.93
C SER A 19 31.88 -13.79 -8.42
N LEU A 20 31.99 -13.53 -9.72
CA LEU A 20 31.83 -12.18 -10.31
C LEU A 20 30.36 -11.81 -10.53
N ASN A 21 29.47 -12.80 -10.71
CA ASN A 21 28.02 -12.58 -10.71
C ASN A 21 27.39 -12.66 -9.30
N ALA A 22 28.16 -13.08 -8.29
CA ALA A 22 27.76 -13.01 -6.89
C ALA A 22 28.26 -11.69 -6.28
N GLN A 23 27.31 -10.79 -6.00
CA GLN A 23 27.49 -9.52 -5.28
C GLN A 23 28.12 -8.39 -6.10
N THR A 24 27.36 -7.83 -7.05
CA THR A 24 27.24 -6.35 -7.00
C THR A 24 26.87 -6.00 -5.56
N PRO A 25 27.67 -5.20 -4.84
CA PRO A 25 27.32 -4.83 -3.48
C PRO A 25 25.93 -4.22 -3.53
N ASP A 26 25.01 -4.75 -2.72
CA ASP A 26 23.70 -4.15 -2.55
C ASP A 26 23.93 -2.63 -2.32
N LYS A 27 23.32 -1.80 -3.17
CA LYS A 27 23.39 -0.34 -3.02
C LYS A 27 22.09 0.10 -2.38
N ILE A 28 22.16 1.12 -1.53
CA ILE A 28 20.94 1.79 -1.09
C ILE A 28 20.25 2.35 -2.34
N LEU A 29 18.95 2.08 -2.45
CA LEU A 29 18.14 2.71 -3.47
C LEU A 29 17.91 4.17 -3.06
N PHE A 30 18.36 5.08 -3.90
CA PHE A 30 18.19 6.49 -3.69
C PHE A 30 17.53 7.05 -4.95
N GLY A 31 16.26 7.41 -4.83
CA GLY A 31 15.46 7.76 -5.99
C GLY A 31 14.44 8.83 -5.79
N THR A 32 13.66 9.08 -6.83
CA THR A 32 12.60 10.08 -6.84
C THR A 32 11.48 9.69 -7.78
N TYR A 33 10.32 10.30 -7.58
CA TYR A 33 9.14 10.14 -8.42
C TYR A 33 9.15 11.18 -9.54
N ILE A 34 9.05 10.69 -10.77
CA ILE A 34 8.83 11.53 -11.94
C ILE A 34 7.32 11.55 -12.18
N ALA A 35 6.64 12.60 -11.70
CA ALA A 35 5.20 12.72 -11.82
C ALA A 35 4.74 12.76 -13.29
N SER A 36 3.65 12.05 -13.58
CA SER A 36 2.87 12.21 -14.82
C SER A 36 1.83 13.32 -14.63
N SER A 37 2.18 14.58 -14.91
CA SER A 37 1.23 15.69 -14.91
C SER A 37 0.25 15.65 -16.11
N ASN A 38 -0.91 16.30 -16.01
CA ASN A 38 -1.75 16.59 -17.18
C ASN A 38 -1.16 17.69 -18.09
N ASP A 39 -0.16 18.44 -17.61
CA ASP A 39 0.59 19.38 -18.42
C ASP A 39 1.57 18.64 -19.33
N GLN A 40 1.36 18.76 -20.65
CA GLN A 40 2.17 18.15 -21.71
C GLN A 40 3.68 18.43 -21.60
N LYS A 41 4.09 19.47 -20.86
CA LYS A 41 5.51 19.80 -20.64
C LYS A 41 6.13 19.12 -19.42
N ILE A 42 5.32 18.58 -18.52
CA ILE A 42 5.71 18.13 -17.17
C ILE A 42 5.44 16.63 -16.98
N THR A 43 4.59 16.00 -17.81
CA THR A 43 4.28 14.56 -17.71
C THR A 43 5.48 13.64 -17.85
N PHE A 44 6.58 14.11 -18.46
CA PHE A 44 7.76 13.29 -18.71
C PHE A 44 9.04 14.02 -18.36
N HIS A 45 9.97 13.27 -17.78
CA HIS A 45 11.36 13.64 -17.82
C HIS A 45 11.79 13.82 -19.28
N GLN A 46 12.17 15.04 -19.67
CA GLN A 46 12.90 15.26 -20.91
C GLN A 46 14.32 14.74 -20.71
N PHE A 47 14.60 13.58 -21.29
CA PHE A 47 15.88 12.87 -21.21
C PHE A 47 17.03 13.75 -21.72
N GLY A 48 17.77 14.30 -20.77
CA GLY A 48 18.73 15.40 -20.96
C GLY A 48 18.80 16.34 -19.75
N ASP A 49 17.90 16.19 -18.78
CA ASP A 49 18.00 16.92 -17.52
C ASP A 49 19.15 16.38 -16.64
N SER A 50 20.31 16.99 -16.82
CA SER A 50 21.52 16.73 -16.02
C SER A 50 21.33 16.96 -14.51
N ASN A 51 20.29 17.67 -14.08
CA ASN A 51 20.08 18.02 -12.68
C ASN A 51 19.63 16.81 -11.86
N LEU A 52 18.82 15.93 -12.44
CA LEU A 52 18.39 14.68 -11.79
C LEU A 52 19.59 13.76 -11.46
N VAL A 53 20.53 13.62 -12.39
CA VAL A 53 21.74 12.81 -12.20
C VAL A 53 22.69 13.46 -11.18
N LYS A 54 22.80 14.80 -11.18
CA LYS A 54 23.63 15.57 -10.23
C LYS A 54 23.21 15.39 -8.77
N LEU A 55 21.93 15.15 -8.51
CA LEU A 55 21.42 14.88 -7.16
C LEU A 55 21.92 13.55 -6.59
N GLY A 56 22.53 12.70 -7.41
CA GLY A 56 23.05 11.43 -6.95
C GLY A 56 22.00 10.31 -6.93
N PHE A 57 20.83 10.51 -7.55
CA PHE A 57 19.87 9.43 -7.73
C PHE A 57 20.47 8.26 -8.52
N ASN A 58 20.10 7.04 -8.14
CA ASN A 58 20.41 5.79 -8.84
C ASN A 58 19.13 5.01 -9.22
N SER A 59 17.98 5.50 -8.76
CA SER A 59 16.68 4.87 -8.95
C SER A 59 15.62 5.91 -9.33
N ILE A 60 14.62 5.54 -10.13
CA ILE A 60 13.49 6.42 -10.49
C ILE A 60 12.18 5.64 -10.54
N PHE A 61 11.09 6.27 -10.11
CA PHE A 61 9.73 5.86 -10.41
C PHE A 61 9.23 6.60 -11.65
N GLN A 62 8.90 5.87 -12.71
CA GLN A 62 8.42 6.46 -13.95
C GLN A 62 7.62 5.44 -14.78
N THR A 63 6.63 5.91 -15.54
CA THR A 63 5.95 5.11 -16.56
C THR A 63 6.91 4.80 -17.72
N VAL A 64 7.02 3.52 -18.05
CA VAL A 64 7.80 3.05 -19.20
C VAL A 64 6.85 2.98 -20.38
N ILE A 65 7.11 3.78 -21.41
CA ILE A 65 6.21 3.88 -22.57
C ILE A 65 6.77 3.03 -23.70
N HIS A 66 5.95 2.10 -24.18
CA HIS A 66 6.19 1.34 -25.38
C HIS A 66 5.22 1.75 -26.48
N ASP A 67 5.73 2.01 -27.69
CA ASP A 67 4.92 2.46 -28.82
C ASP A 67 3.69 1.58 -29.11
N ASP A 68 3.83 0.25 -29.08
CA ASP A 68 2.70 -0.66 -29.36
C ASP A 68 1.73 -0.85 -28.18
N ILE A 69 2.23 -0.81 -26.94
CA ILE A 69 1.42 -1.03 -25.73
C ILE A 69 0.58 0.22 -25.47
N TYR A 70 1.19 1.39 -25.64
CA TYR A 70 0.56 2.69 -25.42
C TYR A 70 0.04 3.33 -26.71
N ALA A 71 -0.01 2.60 -27.82
CA ALA A 71 -0.48 3.10 -29.12
C ALA A 71 -1.82 3.86 -29.06
N PRO A 72 -2.85 3.42 -28.33
CA PRO A 72 -4.12 4.13 -28.27
C PRO A 72 -3.97 5.49 -27.57
N LEU A 73 -3.20 5.54 -26.49
CA LEU A 73 -2.92 6.76 -25.73
C LEU A 73 -2.04 7.71 -26.56
N ARG A 74 -1.06 7.19 -27.30
CA ARG A 74 -0.23 7.94 -28.23
C ARG A 74 -1.01 8.54 -29.38
N ASN A 75 -2.03 7.86 -29.89
CA ASN A 75 -2.88 8.43 -30.92
C ASN A 75 -3.71 9.60 -30.39
N LEU A 76 -4.00 9.64 -29.08
CA LEU A 76 -4.69 10.77 -28.43
C LEU A 76 -3.73 11.94 -28.17
N ASP A 77 -2.51 11.67 -27.70
CA ASP A 77 -1.48 12.66 -27.46
C ASP A 77 -0.07 12.10 -27.77
N PRO A 78 0.45 12.31 -29.00
CA PRO A 78 1.73 11.75 -29.42
C PRO A 78 2.95 12.32 -28.69
N VAL A 79 2.83 13.54 -28.15
CA VAL A 79 3.93 14.19 -27.42
C VAL A 79 4.01 13.62 -26.01
N LYS A 80 2.84 13.43 -25.36
CA LYS A 80 2.73 12.79 -24.05
C LYS A 80 3.21 11.33 -24.14
N TRP A 81 2.66 10.52 -25.02
CA TRP A 81 2.94 9.08 -25.01
C TRP A 81 4.05 8.66 -25.97
N LYS A 82 5.15 9.41 -25.97
CA LYS A 82 6.33 9.07 -26.77
C LYS A 82 7.10 7.94 -26.10
N ASP A 83 7.49 6.93 -26.89
CA ASP A 83 8.37 5.87 -26.44
C ASP A 83 9.65 6.44 -25.80
N ASN A 84 9.94 5.98 -24.59
CA ASN A 84 11.03 6.49 -23.78
C ASN A 84 12.13 5.45 -23.49
N ARG A 85 12.06 4.27 -24.11
CA ARG A 85 12.94 3.15 -23.75
C ARG A 85 14.38 3.40 -24.14
N ASP A 86 14.66 3.89 -25.35
CA ASP A 86 16.04 4.22 -25.75
C ASP A 86 16.71 5.22 -24.80
N SER A 87 15.92 6.18 -24.31
CA SER A 87 16.41 7.18 -23.38
C SER A 87 16.66 6.59 -21.98
N LEU A 88 15.78 5.69 -21.52
CA LEU A 88 15.98 4.95 -20.29
C LEU A 88 17.18 3.99 -20.40
N ALA A 89 17.36 3.32 -21.54
CA ALA A 89 18.50 2.45 -21.85
C ALA A 89 19.83 3.22 -21.81
N GLY A 90 19.86 4.45 -22.31
CA GLY A 90 21.02 5.34 -22.25
C GLY A 90 21.26 6.00 -20.88
N SER A 91 20.31 5.93 -19.94
CA SER A 91 20.40 6.65 -18.65
C SER A 91 21.41 6.02 -17.66
N THR A 92 21.86 6.81 -16.67
CA THR A 92 22.71 6.31 -15.57
C THR A 92 21.93 5.65 -14.44
N PHE A 93 20.61 5.54 -14.54
CA PHE A 93 19.79 4.87 -13.53
C PHE A 93 19.95 3.37 -13.66
N GLU A 94 20.35 2.73 -12.55
CA GLU A 94 20.52 1.28 -12.47
C GLU A 94 19.20 0.58 -12.13
N ASN A 95 18.27 1.30 -11.51
CA ASN A 95 16.99 0.76 -11.05
C ASN A 95 15.82 1.63 -11.53
N ILE A 96 15.03 1.10 -12.45
CA ILE A 96 13.76 1.70 -12.87
C ILE A 96 12.64 0.96 -12.17
N MET A 97 11.71 1.73 -11.62
CA MET A 97 10.47 1.27 -11.02
C MET A 97 9.34 1.66 -11.95
N ALA A 98 8.78 0.66 -12.65
CA ALA A 98 7.79 0.90 -13.68
C ALA A 98 6.43 1.24 -13.05
N LEU A 99 5.96 2.47 -13.29
CA LEU A 99 4.61 2.96 -12.92
C LEU A 99 3.64 2.79 -14.10
N ASN A 100 3.39 1.55 -14.49
CA ASN A 100 2.53 1.24 -15.62
C ASN A 100 1.14 0.85 -15.12
N SER A 101 0.09 1.47 -15.67
CA SER A 101 -1.30 1.22 -15.29
C SER A 101 -2.22 1.52 -16.46
N VAL A 102 -2.18 0.63 -17.46
CA VAL A 102 -2.99 0.71 -18.67
C VAL A 102 -3.73 -0.60 -18.87
N TRP A 103 -5.01 -0.49 -19.21
CA TRP A 103 -5.77 -1.60 -19.74
C TRP A 103 -6.69 -1.11 -20.86
N ASN A 104 -6.48 -1.63 -22.07
CA ASN A 104 -7.47 -1.52 -23.14
C ASN A 104 -8.39 -2.74 -23.12
N VAL A 105 -9.57 -2.61 -22.52
CA VAL A 105 -10.54 -3.72 -22.39
C VAL A 105 -11.07 -4.16 -23.76
N ALA A 106 -11.03 -3.26 -24.75
CA ALA A 106 -11.44 -3.58 -26.12
C ALA A 106 -10.35 -4.30 -26.94
N ASP A 107 -9.12 -4.46 -26.42
CA ASP A 107 -8.05 -5.17 -27.11
C ASP A 107 -8.08 -6.68 -26.77
N PRO A 108 -8.57 -7.54 -27.69
CA PRO A 108 -8.67 -8.98 -27.44
C PRO A 108 -7.31 -9.68 -27.37
N THR A 109 -6.21 -9.01 -27.76
CA THR A 109 -4.86 -9.58 -27.67
C THR A 109 -4.24 -9.40 -26.29
N GLU A 110 -4.84 -8.56 -25.43
CA GLU A 110 -4.35 -8.24 -24.09
C GLU A 110 -2.93 -7.64 -24.06
N LYS A 111 -2.34 -7.29 -25.22
CA LYS A 111 -0.98 -6.72 -25.29
C LYS A 111 -0.89 -5.33 -24.66
N GLN A 112 -2.03 -4.66 -24.45
CA GLN A 112 -2.16 -3.34 -23.85
C GLN A 112 -2.71 -3.42 -22.42
N ALA A 113 -2.43 -4.52 -21.70
CA ALA A 113 -2.83 -4.73 -20.33
C ALA A 113 -1.60 -4.87 -19.42
N ASP A 114 -1.54 -4.05 -18.38
CA ASP A 114 -0.60 -4.26 -17.28
C ASP A 114 -1.14 -5.26 -16.26
N TRP A 115 -1.02 -6.56 -16.58
CA TRP A 115 -1.58 -7.61 -15.73
C TRP A 115 -0.99 -7.68 -14.32
N LEU A 116 0.25 -7.22 -14.10
CA LEU A 116 0.79 -7.13 -12.74
C LEU A 116 0.01 -6.09 -11.92
N ASN A 117 -0.20 -4.89 -12.48
CA ASN A 117 -0.93 -3.80 -11.83
C ASN A 117 -2.44 -4.10 -11.73
N ILE A 118 -3.06 -4.55 -12.81
CA ILE A 118 -4.51 -4.82 -12.90
C ILE A 118 -4.91 -5.88 -11.88
N LEU A 119 -4.23 -7.04 -11.86
CA LEU A 119 -4.61 -8.13 -10.96
C LEU A 119 -4.39 -7.77 -9.50
N SER A 120 -3.31 -7.04 -9.17
CA SER A 120 -3.02 -6.65 -7.79
C SER A 120 -3.96 -5.58 -7.24
N GLN A 121 -4.54 -4.73 -8.10
CA GLN A 121 -5.49 -3.69 -7.71
C GLN A 121 -6.96 -4.12 -7.77
N GLY A 122 -7.24 -5.30 -8.31
CA GLY A 122 -8.58 -5.86 -8.22
C GLY A 122 -8.96 -6.15 -6.76
N VAL A 123 -10.21 -6.59 -6.56
CA VAL A 123 -10.79 -6.85 -5.26
C VAL A 123 -11.09 -8.34 -5.12
N TYR A 124 -10.61 -8.95 -4.04
CA TYR A 124 -10.92 -10.33 -3.69
C TYR A 124 -10.80 -10.59 -2.20
N ASN A 125 -11.85 -11.15 -1.62
CA ASN A 125 -11.80 -11.66 -0.25
C ASN A 125 -12.78 -12.82 -0.03
N VAL A 126 -12.53 -13.60 1.01
CA VAL A 126 -13.47 -14.62 1.50
C VAL A 126 -13.77 -14.23 2.93
N TRP A 127 -15.02 -14.25 3.36
CA TRP A 127 -15.41 -13.98 4.74
C TRP A 127 -16.00 -15.24 5.33
N GLU A 128 -15.20 -15.91 6.17
CA GLU A 128 -15.60 -17.18 6.78
C GLU A 128 -16.71 -16.93 7.82
N ALA A 129 -17.80 -17.69 7.74
CA ALA A 129 -19.00 -17.44 8.55
C ALA A 129 -18.77 -17.68 10.04
N GLU A 130 -17.85 -18.59 10.39
CA GLU A 130 -17.42 -18.82 11.78
C GLU A 130 -16.66 -17.63 12.38
N GLY A 131 -16.20 -16.71 11.53
CA GLY A 131 -15.46 -15.50 11.88
C GLY A 131 -13.94 -15.64 11.74
N GLY A 132 -13.43 -16.73 11.17
CA GLY A 132 -12.01 -17.02 10.97
C GLY A 132 -11.21 -17.27 12.26
N SER A 133 -9.99 -17.81 12.12
CA SER A 133 -9.12 -18.18 13.25
C SER A 133 -7.81 -17.39 13.38
N ASP A 134 -7.52 -16.45 12.46
CA ASP A 134 -6.20 -15.82 12.31
C ASP A 134 -6.24 -14.28 12.23
N GLY A 135 -5.08 -13.64 12.37
CA GLY A 135 -4.94 -12.19 12.60
C GLY A 135 -5.63 -11.22 11.61
N PHE A 136 -5.98 -11.64 10.40
CA PHE A 136 -6.80 -10.85 9.47
C PHE A 136 -8.28 -10.81 9.89
N TYR A 137 -8.81 -11.97 10.31
CA TYR A 137 -10.15 -12.11 10.86
C TYR A 137 -10.09 -11.94 12.38
N SER A 138 -9.92 -10.68 12.78
CA SER A 138 -9.74 -10.31 14.18
C SER A 138 -11.09 -10.17 14.90
N ASN A 139 -11.06 -9.82 16.19
CA ASN A 139 -12.28 -9.43 16.91
C ASN A 139 -12.97 -8.19 16.33
N ILE A 140 -12.27 -7.44 15.48
CA ILE A 140 -12.75 -6.18 14.92
C ILE A 140 -13.35 -6.41 13.53
N ILE A 141 -12.60 -7.07 12.65
CA ILE A 141 -13.04 -7.40 11.28
C ILE A 141 -13.27 -8.89 11.15
N LYS A 142 -14.53 -9.31 11.20
CA LYS A 142 -14.99 -10.69 10.99
C LYS A 142 -16.49 -10.74 10.76
N MET A 143 -16.99 -11.86 10.23
CA MET A 143 -18.41 -12.19 10.33
C MET A 143 -18.80 -12.34 11.81
N ARG A 144 -19.96 -11.80 12.17
CA ARG A 144 -20.57 -11.91 13.50
C ARG A 144 -21.75 -12.85 13.41
N ARG A 145 -21.72 -13.85 14.29
CA ARG A 145 -22.75 -14.88 14.39
C ARG A 145 -23.72 -14.51 15.48
N ASN A 146 -25.01 -14.70 15.23
CA ASN A 146 -25.99 -14.64 16.28
C ASN A 146 -25.98 -15.94 17.08
N ASN A 147 -25.22 -15.99 18.17
CA ASN A 147 -25.06 -17.19 19.01
C ASN A 147 -26.36 -17.68 19.65
N THR A 148 -27.40 -16.85 19.70
CA THR A 148 -28.73 -17.27 20.16
C THR A 148 -29.34 -18.27 19.19
N TYR A 149 -29.18 -18.02 17.88
CA TYR A 149 -29.84 -18.78 16.80
C TYR A 149 -28.89 -19.66 15.98
N THR A 150 -27.58 -19.64 16.28
CA THR A 150 -26.58 -20.39 15.52
C THR A 150 -25.63 -21.18 16.42
N THR A 151 -25.07 -22.26 15.86
CA THR A 151 -23.96 -23.05 16.40
C THR A 151 -22.87 -23.19 15.34
N LEU A 152 -21.68 -23.60 15.77
CA LEU A 152 -20.64 -24.06 14.86
C LEU A 152 -20.72 -25.57 14.71
N GLU A 153 -20.55 -26.03 13.48
CA GLU A 153 -20.42 -27.44 13.15
C GLU A 153 -19.04 -27.65 12.52
N THR A 154 -18.47 -28.84 12.70
CA THR A 154 -17.16 -29.19 12.15
C THR A 154 -17.21 -30.57 11.54
N ASP A 155 -16.81 -30.67 10.28
CA ASP A 155 -16.69 -31.93 9.56
C ASP A 155 -15.37 -31.99 8.77
N ALA A 156 -15.26 -32.94 7.83
CA ALA A 156 -14.08 -33.07 6.97
C ALA A 156 -13.92 -31.92 5.97
N GLY A 157 -14.98 -31.14 5.72
CA GLY A 157 -15.02 -29.99 4.82
C GLY A 157 -14.60 -28.68 5.48
N GLY A 158 -14.64 -28.59 6.81
CA GLY A 158 -14.19 -27.40 7.55
C GLY A 158 -15.06 -27.09 8.76
N ILE A 159 -15.07 -25.81 9.15
CA ILE A 159 -15.94 -25.26 10.19
C ILE A 159 -16.96 -24.37 9.49
N TYR A 160 -18.24 -24.53 9.81
CA TYR A 160 -19.31 -23.68 9.24
C TYR A 160 -20.37 -23.37 10.30
N VAL A 161 -21.20 -22.36 10.00
CA VAL A 161 -22.31 -21.94 10.85
C VAL A 161 -23.55 -22.76 10.54
N LYS A 162 -24.23 -23.26 11.57
CA LYS A 162 -25.50 -23.98 11.48
C LYS A 162 -26.57 -23.21 12.25
N SER A 163 -27.75 -23.01 11.68
CA SER A 163 -28.91 -22.50 12.43
C SER A 163 -29.35 -23.54 13.47
N LYS A 164 -29.71 -23.12 14.68
CA LYS A 164 -30.35 -24.00 15.67
C LYS A 164 -31.75 -24.40 15.20
N ASP A 165 -32.34 -25.38 15.87
CA ASP A 165 -33.78 -25.63 15.79
C ASP A 165 -34.53 -24.39 16.32
N ILE A 166 -35.14 -23.66 15.40
CA ILE A 166 -35.99 -22.51 15.67
C ILE A 166 -37.39 -22.95 15.33
N SER A 167 -38.00 -23.77 16.18
CA SER A 167 -39.41 -24.10 16.11
C SER A 167 -40.20 -23.21 17.07
N TRP A 168 -41.30 -22.63 16.60
CA TRP A 168 -42.28 -22.03 17.49
C TRP A 168 -43.11 -23.15 18.11
N SER A 169 -42.80 -23.56 19.34
CA SER A 169 -43.70 -24.40 20.13
C SER A 169 -44.49 -23.52 21.10
N PRO A 170 -45.84 -23.49 21.02
CA PRO A 170 -46.68 -22.87 22.04
C PRO A 170 -46.58 -23.70 23.33
N GLY A 171 -45.54 -23.46 24.12
CA GLY A 171 -45.33 -24.16 25.39
C GLY A 171 -43.86 -24.37 25.79
N SER A 172 -42.92 -24.27 24.85
CA SER A 172 -41.48 -24.29 25.16
C SER A 172 -41.01 -22.86 25.36
N GLY A 173 -41.00 -22.40 26.61
CA GLY A 173 -40.44 -21.10 26.97
C GLY A 173 -39.01 -20.97 26.46
N LEU A 174 -38.81 -20.15 25.42
CA LEU A 174 -37.53 -19.50 25.21
C LEU A 174 -37.30 -18.49 26.34
N PRO A 175 -36.06 -18.30 26.82
CA PRO A 175 -35.74 -17.39 27.89
C PRO A 175 -35.68 -15.96 27.36
N ASP A 176 -36.82 -15.39 26.97
CA ASP A 176 -36.99 -13.94 27.01
C ASP A 176 -38.47 -13.59 27.05
N SER A 177 -38.94 -13.31 28.27
CA SER A 177 -40.29 -12.83 28.58
C SER A 177 -40.59 -11.42 28.04
N ASN A 178 -39.79 -10.93 27.08
CA ASN A 178 -39.96 -9.65 26.39
C ASN A 178 -40.29 -9.82 24.89
N TYR A 179 -40.57 -11.05 24.42
CA TYR A 179 -41.13 -11.30 23.09
C TYR A 179 -42.54 -10.67 22.99
N GLN A 180 -42.58 -9.38 22.66
CA GLN A 180 -43.77 -8.76 22.13
C GLN A 180 -44.14 -9.48 20.83
N GLU A 181 -45.43 -9.76 20.64
CA GLU A 181 -46.02 -10.25 19.39
C GLU A 181 -45.62 -9.33 18.24
N GLY A 182 -44.51 -9.64 17.61
CA GLY A 182 -43.98 -8.98 16.43
C GLY A 182 -43.34 -10.06 15.58
N ARG A 183 -43.77 -10.15 14.33
CA ARG A 183 -43.07 -10.93 13.31
C ARG A 183 -41.73 -10.22 13.12
N VAL A 184 -40.65 -10.88 13.50
CA VAL A 184 -39.31 -10.29 13.43
C VAL A 184 -38.43 -11.25 12.66
N GLU A 185 -37.78 -10.72 11.63
CA GLU A 185 -36.74 -11.41 10.90
C GLU A 185 -35.59 -11.81 11.85
N ILE A 186 -35.02 -13.00 11.66
CA ILE A 186 -33.94 -13.50 12.51
C ILE A 186 -32.63 -13.37 11.76
N GLU A 187 -31.80 -12.42 12.16
CA GLU A 187 -30.42 -12.33 11.68
C GLU A 187 -29.58 -13.49 12.25
N LEU A 188 -29.04 -14.31 11.36
CA LEU A 188 -28.16 -15.42 11.72
C LEU A 188 -26.68 -15.00 11.69
N LEU A 189 -26.33 -14.17 10.70
CA LEU A 189 -24.98 -13.78 10.39
C LEU A 189 -24.98 -12.33 9.85
N GLU A 190 -24.05 -11.51 10.33
CA GLU A 190 -23.84 -10.12 9.89
C GLU A 190 -22.35 -9.79 9.81
N GLY A 191 -21.94 -8.99 8.83
CA GLY A 191 -20.58 -8.44 8.73
C GLY A 191 -19.80 -9.00 7.54
N PRO A 192 -18.45 -8.90 7.55
CA PRO A 192 -17.72 -7.96 8.40
C PRO A 192 -18.13 -6.52 8.08
N PHE A 193 -17.69 -5.56 8.87
CA PHE A 193 -17.91 -4.14 8.58
C PHE A 193 -16.62 -3.54 8.03
N VAL A 194 -16.49 -3.50 6.70
CA VAL A 194 -15.26 -3.07 6.03
C VAL A 194 -15.52 -2.02 4.97
N TYR A 195 -14.62 -1.06 4.85
CA TYR A 195 -14.59 -0.15 3.72
C TYR A 195 -14.28 -0.94 2.44
N GLN A 196 -15.03 -0.69 1.37
CA GLN A 196 -14.74 -1.20 0.04
C GLN A 196 -14.54 -0.02 -0.91
N ASP A 197 -13.55 -0.12 -1.80
CA ASP A 197 -13.32 0.90 -2.81
C ASP A 197 -14.51 0.97 -3.77
N ARG A 198 -14.75 2.14 -4.37
CA ARG A 198 -15.92 2.35 -5.24
C ARG A 198 -15.57 2.28 -6.72
N ASP A 199 -14.37 2.70 -7.06
CA ASP A 199 -13.89 2.85 -8.43
C ASP A 199 -12.54 2.14 -8.57
N TYR A 200 -12.28 1.53 -9.73
CA TYR A 200 -10.97 0.96 -10.05
C TYR A 200 -9.91 2.06 -10.07
N LYS A 201 -8.75 1.80 -9.46
CA LYS A 201 -7.59 2.71 -9.41
C LYS A 201 -6.66 2.60 -10.63
N ILE A 202 -7.16 2.05 -11.74
CA ILE A 202 -6.42 1.90 -13.00
C ILE A 202 -6.34 3.26 -13.70
N THR A 203 -5.12 3.78 -13.90
CA THR A 203 -4.93 5.14 -14.42
C THR A 203 -5.51 5.32 -15.83
N TYR A 204 -5.40 4.30 -16.68
CA TYR A 204 -5.91 4.33 -18.05
C TYR A 204 -6.70 3.07 -18.40
N LEU A 205 -7.98 3.06 -18.03
CA LEU A 205 -8.95 2.04 -18.42
C LEU A 205 -9.70 2.46 -19.68
N LEU A 206 -9.22 2.01 -20.85
CA LEU A 206 -9.80 2.35 -22.15
C LEU A 206 -10.92 1.38 -22.53
N GLY A 207 -11.99 1.92 -23.15
CA GLY A 207 -13.11 1.13 -23.64
C GLY A 207 -14.17 0.78 -22.60
N SER A 208 -14.04 1.24 -21.35
CA SER A 208 -15.06 1.04 -20.30
C SER A 208 -16.11 2.16 -20.33
N PRO A 209 -17.41 1.87 -20.49
CA PRO A 209 -18.46 2.87 -20.32
C PRO A 209 -18.58 3.27 -18.84
N ASN A 210 -18.82 4.56 -18.60
CA ASN A 210 -19.08 5.17 -17.29
C ASN A 210 -18.02 4.99 -16.20
N GLY A 211 -16.83 5.57 -16.38
CA GLY A 211 -15.93 5.98 -15.30
C GLY A 211 -15.74 4.96 -14.18
N ALA A 212 -15.13 3.82 -14.51
CA ALA A 212 -14.44 2.90 -13.58
C ALA A 212 -15.16 2.43 -12.30
N LEU A 213 -16.49 2.52 -12.17
CA LEU A 213 -17.21 2.01 -10.99
C LEU A 213 -17.02 0.48 -10.88
N ILE A 214 -16.67 -0.01 -9.69
CA ILE A 214 -16.52 -1.43 -9.43
C ILE A 214 -17.90 -2.09 -9.36
N GLN A 215 -18.09 -3.15 -10.16
CA GLN A 215 -19.20 -4.08 -10.01
C GLN A 215 -18.71 -5.25 -9.18
N TYR A 216 -19.37 -5.48 -8.04
CA TYR A 216 -19.03 -6.52 -7.10
C TYR A 216 -19.94 -7.74 -7.27
N LEU A 217 -19.36 -8.90 -6.99
CA LEU A 217 -20.04 -10.18 -6.85
C LEU A 217 -19.79 -10.71 -5.44
N ALA A 218 -20.86 -10.98 -4.70
CA ALA A 218 -20.84 -11.72 -3.43
C ALA A 218 -21.46 -13.11 -3.64
N ASN A 219 -20.69 -14.15 -3.36
CA ASN A 219 -21.10 -15.55 -3.46
C ASN A 219 -21.30 -16.12 -2.07
N PHE A 220 -22.55 -16.34 -1.68
CA PHE A 220 -22.91 -16.95 -0.40
C PHE A 220 -22.91 -18.46 -0.55
N LYS A 221 -22.10 -19.15 0.26
CA LYS A 221 -21.96 -20.60 0.21
C LYS A 221 -22.85 -21.25 1.27
N LEU A 222 -23.97 -21.83 0.82
CA LEU A 222 -25.09 -22.27 1.67
C LEU A 222 -25.51 -23.72 1.38
N LYS A 223 -26.04 -24.42 2.38
CA LYS A 223 -26.81 -25.66 2.20
C LYS A 223 -27.95 -25.75 3.20
N ILE A 224 -28.95 -26.59 2.92
CA ILE A 224 -30.01 -26.95 3.87
C ILE A 224 -29.74 -28.34 4.45
N GLY A 225 -30.38 -28.73 5.54
CA GLY A 225 -30.21 -30.08 6.10
C GLY A 225 -31.29 -31.08 5.68
N ALA A 226 -32.42 -30.60 5.15
CA ALA A 226 -33.43 -31.44 4.55
C ALA A 226 -34.18 -30.68 3.45
N ARG A 227 -34.44 -31.34 2.32
CA ARG A 227 -35.25 -30.76 1.26
C ARG A 227 -36.74 -30.73 1.64
N PRO A 228 -37.38 -29.56 1.72
CA PRO A 228 -38.81 -29.48 1.99
C PRO A 228 -39.65 -30.00 0.82
N ASP A 229 -40.87 -30.47 1.13
CA ASP A 229 -41.83 -30.97 0.13
C ASP A 229 -42.35 -29.88 -0.81
N SER A 230 -42.29 -28.62 -0.39
CA SER A 230 -42.74 -27.45 -1.17
C SER A 230 -41.61 -26.46 -1.33
N ASN A 231 -41.56 -25.79 -2.50
CA ASN A 231 -40.55 -24.78 -2.72
C ASN A 231 -40.84 -23.52 -1.90
N MET A 232 -40.05 -23.26 -0.87
CA MET A 232 -40.24 -22.16 0.07
C MET A 232 -39.01 -21.26 0.16
N THR A 233 -39.20 -20.03 0.66
CA THR A 233 -38.06 -19.17 1.03
C THR A 233 -37.35 -19.78 2.23
N VAL A 234 -36.03 -19.91 2.13
CA VAL A 234 -35.16 -20.41 3.20
C VAL A 234 -34.52 -19.24 3.94
N CYS A 235 -33.96 -18.28 3.21
CA CYS A 235 -33.31 -17.09 3.77
C CYS A 235 -33.41 -15.87 2.85
N SER A 236 -33.14 -14.69 3.40
CA SER A 236 -32.82 -13.45 2.67
C SER A 236 -31.33 -13.17 2.85
N LEU A 237 -30.65 -12.91 1.74
CA LEU A 237 -29.26 -12.50 1.69
C LEU A 237 -29.21 -11.01 1.40
N ARG A 238 -28.41 -10.25 2.15
CA ARG A 238 -28.32 -8.79 2.01
C ARG A 238 -26.89 -8.33 1.94
N VAL A 239 -26.69 -7.26 1.18
CA VAL A 239 -25.48 -6.45 1.19
C VAL A 239 -25.89 -5.04 1.56
N ASN A 240 -25.25 -4.50 2.60
CA ASN A 240 -25.65 -3.26 3.24
C ASN A 240 -24.49 -2.28 3.29
N LEU A 241 -24.80 -1.00 3.09
CA LEU A 241 -23.91 0.12 3.37
C LEU A 241 -24.30 0.75 4.70
N ASN A 242 -23.37 0.69 5.66
CA ASN A 242 -23.49 1.29 6.97
C ASN A 242 -22.79 2.64 6.95
N ILE A 243 -23.56 3.72 7.01
CA ILE A 243 -23.08 5.09 6.86
C ILE A 243 -23.20 5.80 8.20
N THR A 244 -22.12 6.46 8.60
CA THR A 244 -22.15 7.49 9.64
C THR A 244 -21.98 8.83 8.95
N ASP A 245 -22.91 9.75 9.16
CA ASP A 245 -22.79 11.09 8.60
C ASP A 245 -21.85 11.98 9.43
N THR A 246 -21.58 13.20 8.95
CA THR A 246 -20.74 14.19 9.65
C THR A 246 -21.35 14.69 10.97
N ALA A 247 -22.65 14.48 11.22
CA ALA A 247 -23.31 14.76 12.49
C ALA A 247 -23.25 13.56 13.46
N GLY A 248 -22.67 12.43 13.04
CA GLY A 248 -22.58 11.19 13.81
C GLY A 248 -23.85 10.34 13.76
N ILE A 249 -24.84 10.68 12.93
CA ILE A 249 -26.05 9.88 12.72
C ILE A 249 -25.67 8.66 11.89
N LYS A 250 -26.07 7.48 12.39
CA LYS A 250 -25.84 6.20 11.73
C LYS A 250 -27.11 5.74 11.02
N TYR A 251 -26.98 5.31 9.79
CA TYR A 251 -28.05 4.68 9.03
C TYR A 251 -27.51 3.64 8.07
N THR A 252 -28.36 2.68 7.70
CA THR A 252 -28.01 1.57 6.82
C THR A 252 -28.82 1.67 5.53
N VAL A 253 -28.16 1.44 4.40
CA VAL A 253 -28.78 1.41 3.07
C VAL A 253 -28.54 0.04 2.47
N GLU A 254 -29.61 -0.69 2.17
CA GLU A 254 -29.52 -1.95 1.45
C GLU A 254 -29.12 -1.69 0.00
N VAL A 255 -28.02 -2.30 -0.45
CA VAL A 255 -27.50 -2.14 -1.82
C VAL A 255 -27.82 -3.32 -2.72
N ALA A 256 -28.04 -4.49 -2.12
CA ALA A 256 -28.57 -5.66 -2.81
C ALA A 256 -29.27 -6.58 -1.81
N ASN A 257 -30.32 -7.25 -2.27
CA ASN A 257 -31.06 -8.24 -1.50
C ASN A 257 -31.60 -9.33 -2.42
N ARG A 258 -31.61 -10.56 -1.92
CA ARG A 258 -32.13 -11.73 -2.62
C ARG A 258 -32.77 -12.70 -1.64
N GLU A 259 -34.01 -13.09 -1.89
CA GLU A 259 -34.60 -14.28 -1.27
C GLU A 259 -34.07 -15.54 -1.94
N VAL A 260 -33.67 -16.52 -1.14
CA VAL A 260 -33.21 -17.84 -1.60
C VAL A 260 -34.29 -18.86 -1.36
N LYS A 261 -34.62 -19.63 -2.40
CA LYS A 261 -35.61 -20.70 -2.35
C LYS A 261 -34.95 -22.06 -2.11
N SER A 262 -35.71 -22.99 -1.54
CA SER A 262 -35.23 -24.34 -1.21
C SER A 262 -34.80 -25.19 -2.42
N ASP A 263 -35.34 -24.94 -3.62
CA ASP A 263 -34.93 -25.63 -4.84
C ASP A 263 -33.57 -25.15 -5.39
N GLU A 264 -33.12 -23.97 -4.98
CA GLU A 264 -31.80 -23.41 -5.29
C GLU A 264 -30.70 -23.97 -4.37
N LEU A 265 -31.06 -24.69 -3.32
CA LEU A 265 -30.13 -25.25 -2.34
C LEU A 265 -30.12 -26.78 -2.40
N SER A 266 -28.95 -27.35 -2.13
CA SER A 266 -28.77 -28.77 -1.92
C SER A 266 -28.78 -29.10 -0.43
N ASP A 267 -29.27 -30.28 -0.08
CA ASP A 267 -29.16 -30.92 1.23
C ASP A 267 -27.93 -31.83 1.36
N GLU A 268 -27.20 -32.06 0.26
CA GLU A 268 -26.01 -32.90 0.21
C GLU A 268 -24.71 -32.09 0.17
N PHE A 269 -24.68 -30.98 -0.56
CA PHE A 269 -23.48 -30.17 -0.78
C PHE A 269 -23.75 -28.67 -0.70
N PHE A 270 -22.70 -27.90 -0.38
CA PHE A 270 -22.78 -26.45 -0.39
C PHE A 270 -22.98 -25.90 -1.82
N THR A 271 -23.96 -25.01 -1.96
CA THR A 271 -24.32 -24.31 -3.19
C THR A 271 -23.89 -22.86 -3.11
N LEU A 272 -23.44 -22.28 -4.22
CA LEU A 272 -23.07 -20.87 -4.31
C LEU A 272 -24.25 -20.06 -4.83
N ILE A 273 -24.71 -19.11 -4.01
CA ILE A 273 -25.74 -18.15 -4.38
C ILE A 273 -25.07 -16.81 -4.68
N GLU A 274 -25.11 -16.42 -5.96
CA GLU A 274 -24.48 -15.20 -6.45
C GLU A 274 -25.38 -13.96 -6.22
N MET A 275 -24.78 -12.86 -5.78
CA MET A 275 -25.40 -11.54 -5.66
C MET A 275 -24.50 -10.46 -6.25
N ARG A 276 -25.05 -9.61 -7.11
CA ARG A 276 -24.34 -8.50 -7.74
C ARG A 276 -24.73 -7.17 -7.11
N TYR A 277 -23.76 -6.31 -6.87
CA TYR A 277 -24.00 -4.98 -6.30
C TYR A 277 -22.93 -3.97 -6.73
N ASN A 278 -23.21 -2.68 -6.55
CA ASN A 278 -22.25 -1.60 -6.73
C ASN A 278 -22.64 -0.38 -5.88
N PHE A 279 -21.75 0.59 -5.78
CA PHE A 279 -21.95 1.82 -4.99
C PHE A 279 -22.39 3.01 -5.84
N GLY A 280 -23.17 2.75 -6.89
CA GLY A 280 -23.70 3.76 -7.80
C GLY A 280 -24.72 4.72 -7.15
N LEU A 281 -25.25 4.38 -5.97
CA LEU A 281 -26.15 5.22 -5.18
C LEU A 281 -25.46 6.38 -4.46
N ILE A 282 -24.13 6.33 -4.33
CA ILE A 282 -23.34 7.42 -3.76
C ILE A 282 -22.85 8.27 -4.95
N SER A 283 -22.87 9.59 -4.79
CA SER A 283 -22.30 10.51 -5.77
C SER A 283 -20.81 10.26 -5.95
N ARG A 284 -20.26 10.58 -7.13
CA ARG A 284 -18.80 10.58 -7.29
C ARG A 284 -18.22 11.73 -6.48
N SER A 285 -17.03 11.55 -5.92
CA SER A 285 -16.36 12.52 -5.02
C SER A 285 -16.28 13.95 -5.58
N TYR A 286 -16.35 14.08 -6.90
CA TYR A 286 -16.20 15.34 -7.64
C TYR A 286 -17.51 15.97 -8.12
N PHE A 287 -18.65 15.26 -8.08
CA PHE A 287 -19.93 15.76 -8.57
C PHE A 287 -21.06 15.31 -7.65
N ILE A 288 -21.79 16.26 -7.05
CA ILE A 288 -23.02 15.94 -6.33
C ILE A 288 -24.09 15.64 -7.37
N GLU A 289 -24.46 14.39 -7.48
CA GLU A 289 -25.47 13.92 -8.42
C GLU A 289 -26.83 13.90 -7.71
N SER A 290 -27.86 14.44 -8.36
CA SER A 290 -29.20 14.50 -7.77
C SER A 290 -29.73 13.09 -7.45
N GLY A 291 -30.28 12.91 -6.25
CA GLY A 291 -30.83 11.63 -5.79
C GLY A 291 -29.78 10.63 -5.28
N LYS A 292 -28.50 10.99 -5.25
CA LYS A 292 -27.42 10.17 -4.69
C LYS A 292 -26.90 10.73 -3.37
N ILE A 293 -26.34 9.85 -2.54
CA ILE A 293 -25.72 10.24 -1.27
C ILE A 293 -24.47 11.09 -1.57
N ASP A 294 -24.33 12.26 -0.95
CA ASP A 294 -23.15 13.10 -1.11
C ASP A 294 -21.99 12.55 -0.26
N PRO A 295 -20.85 12.13 -0.85
CA PRO A 295 -19.67 11.70 -0.09
C PRO A 295 -19.22 12.71 0.98
N LYS A 296 -19.48 14.00 0.78
CA LYS A 296 -19.06 15.06 1.73
C LYS A 296 -19.84 15.03 3.05
N THR A 297 -21.00 14.39 3.08
CA THR A 297 -21.79 14.24 4.31
C THR A 297 -21.43 12.97 5.07
N ILE A 298 -20.55 12.13 4.52
CA ILE A 298 -20.15 10.84 5.11
C ILE A 298 -18.88 11.04 5.94
N SER A 299 -18.93 10.67 7.23
CA SER A 299 -17.75 10.58 8.08
C SER A 299 -17.13 9.18 8.10
N ALA A 300 -17.96 8.14 7.99
CA ALA A 300 -17.51 6.75 7.86
C ALA A 300 -18.50 5.94 7.02
N ILE A 301 -17.99 4.98 6.25
CA ILE A 301 -18.79 4.08 5.43
C ILE A 301 -18.16 2.69 5.39
N ASN A 302 -18.97 1.69 5.76
CA ASN A 302 -18.57 0.29 5.76
C ASN A 302 -19.64 -0.55 5.05
N THR A 303 -19.22 -1.57 4.32
CA THR A 303 -20.09 -2.60 3.76
C THR A 303 -20.23 -3.75 4.75
N SER A 304 -21.43 -4.30 4.90
CA SER A 304 -21.71 -5.55 5.61
C SER A 304 -22.53 -6.52 4.76
N TYR A 305 -22.44 -7.80 5.08
CA TYR A 305 -23.19 -8.88 4.45
C TYR A 305 -24.02 -9.59 5.51
N GLU A 306 -25.26 -9.94 5.17
CA GLU A 306 -26.17 -10.56 6.12
C GLU A 306 -26.85 -11.80 5.56
N VAL A 307 -27.09 -12.76 6.45
CA VAL A 307 -27.98 -13.90 6.21
C VAL A 307 -29.08 -13.88 7.25
N VAL A 308 -30.30 -13.71 6.77
CA VAL A 308 -31.49 -13.47 7.59
C VAL A 308 -32.53 -14.55 7.31
N LEU A 309 -33.16 -15.11 8.35
CA LEU A 309 -34.38 -15.88 8.22
C LEU A 309 -35.58 -14.91 8.15
N PRO A 310 -36.38 -14.94 7.07
CA PRO A 310 -37.54 -14.10 6.94
C PRO A 310 -38.59 -14.38 8.01
N GLU A 311 -39.52 -13.44 8.19
CA GLU A 311 -40.63 -13.60 9.10
C GLU A 311 -41.42 -14.90 8.83
N ASN A 312 -41.73 -15.65 9.89
CA ASN A 312 -42.50 -16.90 9.85
C ASN A 312 -41.84 -18.05 9.07
N ILE A 313 -40.52 -17.99 8.84
CA ILE A 313 -39.74 -19.10 8.31
C ILE A 313 -38.97 -19.74 9.46
N TYR A 314 -39.16 -21.05 9.66
CA TYR A 314 -38.53 -21.81 10.73
C TYR A 314 -37.45 -22.74 10.16
N SER A 315 -36.31 -22.84 10.84
CA SER A 315 -35.21 -23.68 10.37
C SER A 315 -35.58 -25.17 10.26
N THR A 316 -36.55 -25.62 11.06
CA THR A 316 -37.11 -26.97 11.01
C THR A 316 -37.81 -27.30 9.70
N ASP A 317 -38.29 -26.29 8.97
CA ASP A 317 -39.01 -26.51 7.71
C ASP A 317 -38.09 -27.08 6.61
N PHE A 318 -36.77 -26.87 6.74
CA PHE A 318 -35.75 -27.34 5.80
C PHE A 318 -34.56 -28.02 6.50
N GLY A 319 -34.77 -28.55 7.72
CA GLY A 319 -33.76 -29.31 8.46
C GLY A 319 -32.49 -28.53 8.79
N GLU A 320 -32.59 -27.22 9.05
CA GLU A 320 -31.50 -26.26 9.32
C GLU A 320 -30.79 -25.65 8.10
N LEU A 321 -30.32 -24.42 8.26
CA LEU A 321 -29.51 -23.68 7.29
C LEU A 321 -28.05 -23.72 7.72
N TYR A 322 -27.17 -24.02 6.77
CA TYR A 322 -25.75 -24.06 6.95
C TYR A 322 -25.09 -22.98 6.09
N ILE A 323 -24.20 -22.20 6.68
CA ILE A 323 -23.51 -21.06 6.06
C ILE A 323 -22.00 -21.30 6.23
N ASP A 324 -21.29 -21.47 5.11
CA ASP A 324 -19.84 -21.71 5.10
C ASP A 324 -19.09 -20.38 5.08
N ASN A 325 -19.19 -19.64 3.97
CA ASN A 325 -18.55 -18.34 3.81
C ASN A 325 -19.25 -17.47 2.76
N ILE A 326 -18.75 -16.24 2.65
CA ILE A 326 -19.14 -15.25 1.65
C ILE A 326 -17.88 -14.86 0.87
N GLU A 327 -17.78 -15.28 -0.38
CA GLU A 327 -16.68 -14.90 -1.27
C GLU A 327 -17.05 -13.63 -2.04
N VAL A 328 -16.26 -12.57 -1.90
CA VAL A 328 -16.49 -11.26 -2.50
C VAL A 328 -15.39 -10.93 -3.48
N MET A 329 -15.75 -10.48 -4.68
CA MET A 329 -14.78 -10.07 -5.69
C MET A 329 -15.33 -9.03 -6.64
N ASP A 330 -14.44 -8.35 -7.36
CA ASP A 330 -14.87 -7.55 -8.49
C ASP A 330 -15.12 -8.41 -9.74
N GLU A 331 -16.10 -8.00 -10.54
CA GLU A 331 -16.50 -8.74 -11.74
C GLU A 331 -15.51 -8.60 -12.90
N LEU A 332 -14.87 -7.43 -13.04
CA LEU A 332 -14.11 -7.12 -14.25
C LEU A 332 -12.76 -7.85 -14.28
N ILE A 333 -12.08 -7.90 -13.14
CA ILE A 333 -10.73 -8.41 -12.94
C ILE A 333 -10.78 -9.76 -12.24
N TRP A 334 -11.23 -9.84 -11.00
CA TRP A 334 -11.06 -11.07 -10.21
C TRP A 334 -11.95 -12.21 -10.65
N TYR A 335 -13.23 -11.95 -10.87
CA TYR A 335 -14.16 -12.98 -11.35
C TYR A 335 -13.70 -13.57 -12.71
N ASN A 336 -13.32 -12.71 -13.65
CA ASN A 336 -12.94 -13.13 -15.01
C ASN A 336 -11.52 -13.70 -15.10
N HIS A 337 -10.58 -13.19 -14.30
CA HIS A 337 -9.15 -13.43 -14.50
C HIS A 337 -8.40 -13.94 -13.26
N GLY A 338 -8.85 -13.60 -12.05
CA GLY A 338 -8.12 -13.84 -10.80
C GLY A 338 -8.43 -15.15 -10.07
N ARG A 339 -9.57 -15.82 -10.31
CA ARG A 339 -9.96 -17.02 -9.55
C ARG A 339 -9.06 -18.25 -9.76
N ASN A 340 -8.36 -18.33 -10.89
CA ASN A 340 -7.56 -19.50 -11.25
C ASN A 340 -6.06 -19.15 -11.33
N PRO A 341 -5.20 -19.69 -10.44
CA PRO A 341 -3.75 -19.46 -10.47
C PRO A 341 -3.09 -19.80 -11.81
N ALA A 342 -3.58 -20.81 -12.53
CA ALA A 342 -3.06 -21.15 -13.85
C ALA A 342 -3.37 -20.07 -14.89
N ASN A 343 -4.54 -19.43 -14.78
CA ASN A 343 -4.89 -18.30 -15.64
C ASN A 343 -4.06 -17.05 -15.30
N ILE A 344 -3.88 -16.73 -14.01
CA ILE A 344 -2.96 -15.66 -13.57
C ILE A 344 -1.57 -15.90 -14.16
N SER A 345 -1.04 -17.12 -14.03
CA SER A 345 0.28 -17.47 -14.57
C SER A 345 0.36 -17.26 -16.08
N ARG A 346 -0.68 -17.66 -16.84
CA ARG A 346 -0.77 -17.39 -18.29
C ARG A 346 -0.73 -15.90 -18.59
N LEU A 347 -1.53 -15.09 -17.89
CA LEU A 347 -1.59 -13.64 -18.09
C LEU A 347 -0.25 -12.97 -17.80
N LEU A 348 0.42 -13.34 -16.71
CA LEU A 348 1.74 -12.81 -16.37
C LEU A 348 2.85 -13.26 -17.34
N ASN A 349 2.78 -14.49 -17.87
CA ASN A 349 3.68 -14.95 -18.93
C ASN A 349 3.47 -14.16 -20.23
N ASN A 350 2.22 -13.89 -20.61
CA ASN A 350 1.89 -13.06 -21.77
C ASN A 350 2.38 -11.63 -21.58
N TYR A 351 2.17 -11.05 -20.39
CA TYR A 351 2.70 -9.74 -20.03
C TYR A 351 4.23 -9.69 -20.17
N ASN A 352 4.96 -10.63 -19.58
CA ASN A 352 6.42 -10.71 -19.73
C ASN A 352 6.82 -10.79 -21.22
N THR A 353 6.16 -11.64 -22.00
CA THR A 353 6.47 -11.83 -23.41
C THR A 353 6.26 -10.56 -24.23
N THR A 354 5.16 -9.85 -23.99
CA THR A 354 4.88 -8.56 -24.64
C THR A 354 5.98 -7.55 -24.35
N TRP A 355 6.39 -7.42 -23.08
CA TRP A 355 7.44 -6.47 -22.70
C TRP A 355 8.85 -6.89 -23.15
N GLN A 356 9.15 -8.19 -23.21
CA GLN A 356 10.44 -8.68 -23.70
C GLN A 356 10.59 -8.55 -25.21
N ASN A 357 9.55 -8.90 -25.98
CA ASN A 357 9.55 -8.73 -27.44
C ASN A 357 9.63 -7.25 -27.82
N ALA A 358 9.07 -6.41 -26.97
CA ALA A 358 9.21 -4.98 -27.02
C ALA A 358 10.65 -4.52 -26.79
N ASP A 359 11.38 -5.07 -25.81
CA ASP A 359 12.58 -4.49 -25.16
C ASP A 359 13.80 -4.15 -26.05
N ASN A 360 13.69 -3.09 -26.86
CA ASN A 360 14.83 -2.49 -27.54
C ASN A 360 15.77 -1.84 -26.50
N GLY A 361 17.03 -2.29 -26.46
CA GLY A 361 18.07 -1.71 -25.57
C GLY A 361 18.11 -2.29 -24.14
N ASN A 362 17.46 -3.44 -23.90
CA ASN A 362 17.48 -4.18 -22.63
C ASN A 362 16.99 -3.39 -21.40
N VAL A 363 16.05 -2.46 -21.55
CA VAL A 363 15.48 -1.69 -20.43
C VAL A 363 14.74 -2.62 -19.46
N TYR A 364 13.89 -3.50 -19.98
CA TYR A 364 13.11 -4.44 -19.19
C TYR A 364 13.97 -5.51 -18.55
N GLY A 365 14.91 -6.08 -19.32
CA GLY A 365 15.87 -7.07 -18.81
C GLY A 365 16.78 -6.49 -17.72
N ASP A 366 17.44 -5.38 -18.02
CA ASP A 366 18.59 -4.92 -17.22
C ASP A 366 18.24 -3.81 -16.23
N LYS A 367 17.30 -2.91 -16.55
CA LYS A 367 17.06 -1.70 -15.73
C LYS A 367 15.78 -1.72 -14.92
N ILE A 368 14.68 -2.26 -15.44
CA ILE A 368 13.46 -2.42 -14.65
C ILE A 368 13.72 -3.49 -13.60
N LYS A 369 13.76 -3.10 -12.33
CA LYS A 369 13.95 -4.03 -11.19
C LYS A 369 12.69 -4.18 -10.36
N TYR A 370 11.79 -3.19 -10.45
CA TYR A 370 10.58 -3.12 -9.66
C TYR A 370 9.37 -2.78 -10.53
N PHE A 371 8.22 -3.36 -10.19
CA PHE A 371 6.93 -2.98 -10.72
C PHE A 371 6.13 -2.32 -9.61
N TYR A 372 5.66 -1.11 -9.88
CA TYR A 372 4.74 -0.45 -8.98
C TYR A 372 3.32 -0.86 -9.32
N THR A 373 2.68 -1.55 -8.38
CA THR A 373 1.47 -2.31 -8.68
C THR A 373 0.25 -1.74 -7.99
N MET A 374 0.42 -1.01 -6.89
CA MET A 374 -0.71 -0.42 -6.17
C MET A 374 -0.29 0.86 -5.45
N ASP A 375 -1.14 1.87 -5.55
CA ASP A 375 -1.04 3.12 -4.83
C ASP A 375 -2.08 3.12 -3.71
N GLU A 376 -1.62 3.21 -2.46
CA GLU A 376 -2.49 3.44 -1.28
C GLU A 376 -3.72 2.50 -1.22
N PRO A 377 -3.51 1.19 -0.96
CA PRO A 377 -4.62 0.25 -0.78
C PRO A 377 -5.37 0.55 0.51
N HIS A 378 -6.39 1.39 0.40
CA HIS A 378 -7.22 1.75 1.54
C HIS A 378 -8.23 0.68 1.90
N SER A 379 -8.65 -0.20 0.99
CA SER A 379 -9.50 -1.34 1.34
C SER A 379 -8.68 -2.61 1.57
N PHE A 380 -9.01 -3.34 2.64
CA PHE A 380 -8.39 -4.61 2.99
C PHE A 380 -8.66 -5.72 1.96
N ASP A 381 -9.71 -5.59 1.15
CA ASP A 381 -10.03 -6.55 0.09
C ASP A 381 -9.10 -6.45 -1.15
N HIS A 382 -8.18 -5.48 -1.16
CA HIS A 382 -7.03 -5.43 -2.09
C HIS A 382 -5.80 -6.20 -1.61
N PHE A 383 -5.73 -6.57 -0.32
CA PHE A 383 -4.50 -7.14 0.25
C PHE A 383 -4.27 -8.56 -0.26
N ARG A 384 -5.33 -9.38 -0.30
CA ARG A 384 -5.29 -10.75 -0.83
C ARG A 384 -4.93 -10.79 -2.32
N PRO A 385 -5.54 -9.97 -3.19
CA PRO A 385 -5.13 -9.84 -4.57
C PRO A 385 -3.63 -9.68 -4.77
N TYR A 386 -3.02 -8.72 -4.08
CA TYR A 386 -1.58 -8.50 -4.16
C TYR A 386 -0.80 -9.76 -3.81
N LYS A 387 -1.15 -10.42 -2.69
CA LYS A 387 -0.46 -11.63 -2.24
C LYS A 387 -0.53 -12.76 -3.26
N ILE A 388 -1.73 -13.06 -3.76
CA ILE A 388 -1.93 -14.14 -4.73
C ILE A 388 -1.12 -13.86 -6.01
N VAL A 389 -1.14 -12.62 -6.49
CA VAL A 389 -0.37 -12.21 -7.67
C VAL A 389 1.13 -12.34 -7.41
N GLU A 390 1.64 -11.87 -6.28
CA GLU A 390 3.07 -11.97 -5.92
C GLU A 390 3.52 -13.43 -5.76
N ASP A 391 2.66 -14.30 -5.22
CA ASP A 391 2.93 -15.74 -5.13
C ASP A 391 3.03 -16.38 -6.51
N VAL A 392 2.04 -16.19 -7.37
CA VAL A 392 2.08 -16.72 -8.74
C VAL A 392 3.28 -16.15 -9.51
N HIS A 393 3.52 -14.85 -9.39
CA HIS A 393 4.67 -14.15 -9.97
C HIS A 393 6.01 -14.78 -9.55
N SER A 394 6.16 -15.16 -8.28
CA SER A 394 7.36 -15.82 -7.76
C SER A 394 7.61 -17.22 -8.33
N THR A 395 6.57 -17.89 -8.84
CA THR A 395 6.65 -19.25 -9.42
C THR A 395 6.88 -19.27 -10.94
N LEU A 396 6.89 -18.11 -11.60
CA LEU A 396 7.11 -18.04 -13.04
C LEU A 396 8.49 -18.58 -13.43
N THR A 397 8.61 -19.11 -14.64
CA THR A 397 9.87 -19.67 -15.17
C THR A 397 10.66 -18.68 -16.02
N ASN A 398 10.17 -17.45 -16.17
CA ASN A 398 10.75 -16.40 -17.01
C ASN A 398 11.37 -15.27 -16.15
N PRO A 399 12.12 -14.32 -16.75
CA PRO A 399 12.80 -13.24 -16.01
C PRO A 399 11.92 -12.28 -15.22
N LEU A 400 10.60 -12.25 -15.46
CA LEU A 400 9.67 -11.47 -14.64
C LEU A 400 9.73 -11.92 -13.17
N LYS A 401 9.94 -13.22 -12.89
CA LYS A 401 10.00 -13.78 -11.52
C LYS A 401 11.01 -13.09 -10.61
N ASP A 402 12.09 -12.56 -11.20
CA ASP A 402 13.23 -11.95 -10.50
C ASP A 402 13.00 -10.47 -10.21
N LYS A 403 11.90 -9.90 -10.71
CA LYS A 403 11.49 -8.52 -10.47
C LYS A 403 10.67 -8.45 -9.18
N VAL A 404 10.64 -7.29 -8.53
CA VAL A 404 9.95 -7.12 -7.25
C VAL A 404 8.70 -6.26 -7.45
N MET A 405 7.56 -6.72 -6.93
CA MET A 405 6.37 -5.88 -6.83
C MET A 405 6.54 -4.92 -5.65
N LEU A 406 6.24 -3.64 -5.89
CA LEU A 406 6.20 -2.59 -4.87
C LEU A 406 4.79 -2.00 -4.81
N THR A 407 4.46 -1.55 -3.61
CA THR A 407 3.28 -0.74 -3.30
C THR A 407 3.73 0.53 -2.60
N LYS A 408 2.90 1.57 -2.62
CA LYS A 408 3.05 2.74 -1.76
C LYS A 408 2.00 2.62 -0.66
N MET A 409 2.31 1.85 0.38
CA MET A 409 1.39 1.66 1.51
C MET A 409 1.24 2.95 2.31
N TYR A 410 0.00 3.45 2.43
CA TYR A 410 -0.33 4.55 3.33
C TYR A 410 -0.83 3.98 4.66
N PRO A 411 -0.21 4.31 5.79
CA PRO A 411 -0.56 3.71 7.08
C PRO A 411 -1.79 4.31 7.75
N GLU A 412 -2.46 5.32 7.17
CA GLU A 412 -3.42 6.21 7.85
C GLU A 412 -2.75 7.09 8.94
N TRP A 413 -3.32 8.26 9.23
CA TRP A 413 -2.72 9.23 10.17
C TRP A 413 -2.56 8.71 11.59
N ASN A 414 -3.53 7.96 12.10
CA ASN A 414 -3.43 7.31 13.41
C ASN A 414 -2.73 5.94 13.32
N GLY A 415 -2.42 5.45 12.12
CA GLY A 415 -1.91 4.10 11.90
C GLY A 415 -2.98 3.03 11.73
N GLU A 416 -4.26 3.41 11.85
CA GLU A 416 -5.37 2.46 11.96
C GLU A 416 -6.50 2.74 10.97
N LYS A 417 -7.06 1.67 10.43
CA LYS A 417 -8.31 1.70 9.67
C LYS A 417 -9.24 0.64 10.21
N GLU A 418 -10.50 1.03 10.47
CA GLU A 418 -11.50 0.13 11.07
C GLU A 418 -11.00 -0.54 12.35
N GLY A 419 -10.19 0.17 13.15
CA GLY A 419 -9.58 -0.34 14.39
C GLY A 419 -8.41 -1.31 14.20
N LEU A 420 -7.95 -1.55 12.96
CA LEU A 420 -6.76 -2.36 12.67
C LEU A 420 -5.57 -1.51 12.29
N ASN A 421 -4.41 -1.85 12.85
CA ASN A 421 -3.14 -1.28 12.42
C ASN A 421 -2.83 -1.65 10.96
N VAL A 422 -2.74 -0.65 10.08
CA VAL A 422 -2.69 -0.87 8.63
C VAL A 422 -1.39 -1.54 8.20
N LEU A 423 -0.23 -1.03 8.68
CA LEU A 423 1.08 -1.59 8.33
C LEU A 423 1.26 -3.01 8.85
N ASP A 424 0.82 -3.28 10.08
CA ASP A 424 0.91 -4.60 10.67
C ASP A 424 -0.02 -5.60 9.97
N THR A 425 -1.23 -5.17 9.63
CA THR A 425 -2.18 -6.00 8.87
C THR A 425 -1.64 -6.31 7.48
N TRP A 426 -1.14 -5.32 6.75
CA TRP A 426 -0.50 -5.52 5.45
C TRP A 426 0.70 -6.46 5.55
N GLY A 427 1.61 -6.21 6.51
CA GLY A 427 2.80 -7.04 6.73
C GLY A 427 2.47 -8.51 7.03
N LYS A 428 1.38 -8.77 7.76
CA LYS A 428 0.92 -10.13 8.09
C LYS A 428 0.18 -10.83 6.96
N VAL A 429 -0.71 -10.12 6.27
CA VAL A 429 -1.57 -10.68 5.21
C VAL A 429 -0.78 -10.86 3.93
N VAL A 430 -0.12 -9.80 3.50
CA VAL A 430 0.58 -9.76 2.22
C VAL A 430 1.96 -10.36 2.34
N LYS A 431 2.70 -10.07 3.43
CA LYS A 431 4.11 -10.50 3.57
C LYS A 431 4.91 -10.17 2.31
N PRO A 432 4.90 -8.90 1.86
CA PRO A 432 5.48 -8.53 0.57
C PRO A 432 6.97 -8.86 0.51
N LYS A 433 7.51 -9.20 -0.66
CA LYS A 433 8.97 -9.42 -0.84
C LYS A 433 9.79 -8.22 -0.39
N LYS A 434 9.23 -7.01 -0.58
CA LYS A 434 9.77 -5.76 -0.05
C LYS A 434 8.67 -4.90 0.52
N PHE A 435 8.86 -4.47 1.76
CA PHE A 435 7.95 -3.54 2.41
C PHE A 435 8.30 -2.11 2.01
N MET A 436 7.34 -1.39 1.44
CA MET A 436 7.49 0.01 1.09
C MET A 436 6.26 0.78 1.59
N PHE A 437 6.52 1.86 2.31
CA PHE A 437 5.47 2.74 2.80
C PHE A 437 5.93 4.20 2.72
N TRP A 438 4.98 5.09 2.88
CA TRP A 438 5.20 6.52 2.82
C TRP A 438 4.39 7.21 3.91
N TYR A 439 4.88 8.35 4.38
CA TYR A 439 4.22 9.10 5.45
C TYR A 439 4.58 10.58 5.34
N TYR A 440 3.60 11.44 5.04
CA TYR A 440 3.83 12.88 5.03
C TYR A 440 3.96 13.38 6.46
N THR A 441 5.05 14.06 6.75
CA THR A 441 5.33 14.58 8.09
C THR A 441 5.36 16.10 8.15
N ILE A 442 5.24 16.80 7.02
CA ILE A 442 5.50 18.23 6.93
C ILE A 442 4.23 18.98 6.49
N PHE A 443 3.62 19.66 7.45
CA PHE A 443 2.33 20.32 7.35
C PHE A 443 2.52 21.84 7.41
N LYS A 444 1.52 22.57 6.91
CA LYS A 444 1.48 24.03 7.02
C LYS A 444 1.67 24.45 8.48
N GLU A 445 0.97 23.78 9.39
CA GLU A 445 1.04 24.04 10.82
C GLU A 445 2.19 23.26 11.48
N ASP A 446 3.00 23.95 12.28
CA ASP A 446 4.19 23.36 12.88
C ASP A 446 3.85 22.32 13.97
N PHE A 447 2.72 22.48 14.67
CA PHE A 447 2.26 21.48 15.65
C PHE A 447 1.92 20.14 14.99
N GLU A 448 1.20 20.17 13.86
CA GLU A 448 0.88 18.96 13.08
C GLU A 448 2.17 18.28 12.58
N THR A 449 3.13 19.09 12.10
CA THR A 449 4.45 18.59 11.69
C THR A 449 5.15 17.82 12.82
N GLN A 450 5.14 18.35 14.05
CA GLN A 450 5.75 17.69 15.21
C GLN A 450 5.06 16.37 15.56
N LEU A 451 3.71 16.38 15.62
CA LEU A 451 2.91 15.19 15.90
C LEU A 451 3.17 14.08 14.87
N MET A 452 3.18 14.43 13.58
CA MET A 452 3.34 13.48 12.49
C MET A 452 4.76 12.90 12.45
N GLN A 453 5.78 13.67 12.82
CA GLN A 453 7.13 13.10 12.97
C GLN A 453 7.25 12.15 14.15
N HIS A 454 6.53 12.39 15.25
CA HIS A 454 6.47 11.42 16.34
C HIS A 454 5.83 10.12 15.85
N GLN A 455 4.70 10.22 15.15
CA GLN A 455 4.01 9.05 14.59
C GLN A 455 4.84 8.31 13.53
N LEU A 456 5.66 9.01 12.73
CA LEU A 456 6.58 8.36 11.80
C LEU A 456 7.48 7.34 12.51
N ARG A 457 7.96 7.65 13.72
CA ARG A 457 8.75 6.71 14.51
C ARG A 457 7.97 5.42 14.78
N ASP A 458 6.70 5.53 15.17
CA ASP A 458 5.85 4.37 15.46
C ASP A 458 5.59 3.54 14.19
N ARG A 459 5.40 4.20 13.04
CA ARG A 459 5.28 3.54 11.72
C ARG A 459 6.57 2.81 11.32
N LEU A 460 7.73 3.40 11.61
CA LEU A 460 9.03 2.77 11.35
C LEU A 460 9.26 1.55 12.26
N ILE A 461 8.84 1.62 13.53
CA ILE A 461 8.79 0.48 14.45
C ILE A 461 7.94 -0.63 13.82
N GLU A 462 6.75 -0.32 13.32
CA GLU A 462 5.89 -1.33 12.67
C GLU A 462 6.55 -1.95 11.42
N ALA A 463 7.13 -1.12 10.55
CA ALA A 463 7.77 -1.59 9.32
C ALA A 463 8.93 -2.58 9.56
N ILE A 464 9.82 -2.32 10.54
CA ILE A 464 10.95 -3.23 10.85
C ILE A 464 10.47 -4.61 11.30
N LYS A 465 9.26 -4.74 11.89
CA LYS A 465 8.74 -6.04 12.33
C LYS A 465 8.54 -6.99 11.15
N HIS A 466 8.27 -6.42 9.98
CA HIS A 466 7.89 -7.15 8.78
C HIS A 466 9.02 -7.23 7.74
N ASP A 467 9.79 -6.16 7.57
CA ASP A 467 10.97 -6.14 6.69
C ASP A 467 12.08 -5.27 7.29
N ARG A 468 13.23 -5.89 7.59
CA ARG A 468 14.41 -5.19 8.13
C ARG A 468 15.16 -4.35 7.09
N ASP A 469 14.85 -4.55 5.83
CA ASP A 469 15.44 -3.87 4.67
C ASP A 469 14.34 -3.10 3.89
N PHE A 470 13.36 -2.52 4.60
CA PHE A 470 12.22 -1.79 4.01
C PHE A 470 12.63 -0.51 3.27
N TYR A 471 11.70 0.00 2.45
CA TYR A 471 11.82 1.26 1.70
C TYR A 471 10.85 2.32 2.23
N PHE A 472 11.27 3.58 2.14
CA PHE A 472 10.51 4.73 2.62
C PHE A 472 10.46 5.85 1.58
N THR A 473 9.28 6.45 1.41
CA THR A 473 9.11 7.67 0.61
C THR A 473 8.96 8.89 1.50
N ALA A 474 9.86 9.85 1.29
CA ALA A 474 9.92 11.13 1.98
C ALA A 474 9.26 12.25 1.15
N GLN A 475 8.62 13.19 1.86
CA GLN A 475 7.98 14.36 1.30
C GLN A 475 9.04 15.37 0.84
N THR A 476 8.99 15.81 -0.41
CA THR A 476 9.75 16.98 -0.91
C THR A 476 8.86 18.08 -1.48
N TRP A 477 7.54 17.92 -1.31
CA TRP A 477 6.54 18.73 -1.93
C TRP A 477 5.66 19.48 -0.93
N GLY A 478 4.98 20.51 -1.43
CA GLY A 478 3.88 21.20 -0.76
C GLY A 478 2.81 21.64 -1.76
N ASN A 479 1.58 21.83 -1.32
CA ASN A 479 0.47 22.23 -2.18
C ASN A 479 0.00 23.65 -1.90
N LYS A 480 -0.18 24.45 -2.95
CA LYS A 480 -0.67 25.83 -2.90
C LYS A 480 -1.81 26.01 -3.89
N LYS A 481 -2.82 26.82 -3.59
CA LYS A 481 -3.76 27.25 -4.61
C LYS A 481 -3.02 28.03 -5.70
N LEU A 482 -3.51 27.97 -6.94
CA LEU A 482 -2.95 28.80 -7.99
C LEU A 482 -3.06 30.29 -7.60
N ASN A 483 -1.94 31.01 -7.68
CA ASN A 483 -1.79 32.42 -7.30
C ASN A 483 -1.91 32.73 -5.80
N ASP A 484 -1.91 31.71 -4.94
CA ASP A 484 -1.84 31.87 -3.49
C ASP A 484 -0.42 31.53 -3.00
N PRO A 485 0.27 32.44 -2.29
CA PRO A 485 1.57 32.13 -1.72
C PRO A 485 1.48 31.13 -0.56
N GLU A 486 0.31 30.99 0.08
CA GLU A 486 0.12 30.11 1.22
C GLU A 486 -0.06 28.65 0.81
N TYR A 487 0.50 27.78 1.64
CA TYR A 487 0.20 26.36 1.55
C TYR A 487 -1.24 26.10 1.99
N LEU A 488 -1.82 25.07 1.37
CA LEU A 488 -3.11 24.54 1.73
C LEU A 488 -3.02 23.72 3.01
N TYR A 489 -2.38 22.55 2.91
CA TYR A 489 -2.29 21.59 4.01
C TYR A 489 -0.86 21.10 4.21
N TYR A 490 -0.16 20.79 3.12
CA TYR A 490 1.23 20.36 3.13
C TYR A 490 2.14 21.50 2.68
N LYS A 491 3.18 21.80 3.47
CA LYS A 491 4.23 22.74 3.08
C LYS A 491 5.42 22.00 2.48
N SER A 492 6.10 22.62 1.51
CA SER A 492 7.41 22.11 1.09
C SER A 492 8.37 22.15 2.28
N PRO A 493 9.10 21.06 2.57
CA PRO A 493 10.07 21.06 3.64
C PRO A 493 11.25 21.98 3.34
N SER A 494 11.82 22.55 4.40
CA SER A 494 13.19 23.05 4.38
C SER A 494 14.21 21.91 4.26
N GLY A 495 15.45 22.23 3.89
CA GLY A 495 16.53 21.24 3.87
C GLY A 495 16.72 20.55 5.23
N ALA A 496 16.51 21.25 6.34
CA ALA A 496 16.64 20.67 7.68
C ALA A 496 15.49 19.70 8.01
N GLU A 497 14.25 20.05 7.67
CA GLU A 497 13.08 19.15 7.81
C GLU A 497 13.24 17.90 6.93
N LEU A 498 13.72 18.06 5.70
CA LEU A 498 14.05 16.93 4.81
C LEU A 498 15.09 15.99 5.42
N LEU A 499 16.13 16.56 6.03
CA LEU A 499 17.17 15.78 6.69
C LEU A 499 16.58 14.95 7.83
N GLY A 500 15.71 15.56 8.66
CA GLY A 500 15.02 14.86 9.76
C GLY A 500 14.23 13.65 9.30
N GLN A 501 13.34 13.83 8.33
CA GLN A 501 12.52 12.74 7.77
C GLN A 501 13.32 11.69 6.99
N THR A 502 14.54 12.01 6.51
CA THR A 502 15.39 11.03 5.80
C THR A 502 16.25 10.22 6.75
N ILE A 503 16.88 10.86 7.74
CA ILE A 503 17.81 10.18 8.64
C ILE A 503 17.08 9.21 9.57
N MET A 504 15.85 9.53 9.98
CA MET A 504 15.08 8.67 10.87
C MET A 504 14.83 7.27 10.25
N PRO A 505 14.27 7.11 9.05
CA PRO A 505 14.17 5.81 8.40
C PRO A 505 15.51 5.09 8.19
N LEU A 506 16.58 5.81 7.81
CA LEU A 506 17.91 5.21 7.64
C LEU A 506 18.46 4.65 8.95
N ALA A 507 18.22 5.32 10.08
CA ALA A 507 18.57 4.82 11.41
C ALA A 507 17.75 3.58 11.79
N PHE A 508 16.53 3.48 11.28
CA PHE A 508 15.65 2.30 11.39
C PHE A 508 16.02 1.19 10.39
N GLY A 509 17.15 1.30 9.67
CA GLY A 509 17.65 0.24 8.80
C GLY A 509 17.14 0.27 7.37
N CYS A 510 16.38 1.31 6.99
CA CYS A 510 15.88 1.51 5.64
C CYS A 510 16.98 1.37 4.57
N LYS A 511 16.71 0.61 3.51
CA LYS A 511 17.65 0.41 2.38
C LYS A 511 17.22 1.09 1.08
N GLY A 512 16.11 1.83 1.11
CA GLY A 512 15.62 2.57 -0.04
C GLY A 512 14.90 3.85 0.39
N ILE A 513 15.43 5.01 0.01
CA ILE A 513 14.81 6.31 0.25
C ILE A 513 14.40 6.92 -1.10
N PHE A 514 13.14 7.32 -1.18
CA PHE A 514 12.58 7.95 -2.37
C PHE A 514 12.01 9.32 -2.04
N TYR A 515 12.24 10.30 -2.91
CA TYR A 515 11.68 11.64 -2.76
C TYR A 515 10.55 11.87 -3.74
N GLU A 516 9.39 12.22 -3.21
CA GLU A 516 8.23 12.58 -4.01
C GLU A 516 7.99 14.09 -3.90
N THR A 517 7.77 14.86 -4.96
CA THR A 517 7.99 14.57 -6.39
C THR A 517 9.19 15.39 -6.92
N TYR A 518 9.81 14.94 -8.01
CA TYR A 518 10.91 15.69 -8.63
C TYR A 518 10.43 16.98 -9.32
N TYR A 519 9.40 16.92 -10.17
CA TYR A 519 8.90 18.06 -10.92
C TYR A 519 7.73 18.74 -10.22
N THR A 520 7.73 20.07 -10.14
CA THR A 520 6.55 20.87 -9.84
C THR A 520 5.49 20.67 -10.92
N TYR A 521 4.23 20.44 -10.53
CA TYR A 521 3.12 20.24 -11.45
C TYR A 521 1.83 20.89 -10.97
N ILE A 522 0.90 21.14 -11.89
CA ILE A 522 -0.46 21.56 -11.56
C ILE A 522 -1.35 20.32 -11.48
N SER A 523 -2.18 20.28 -10.45
CA SER A 523 -3.19 19.25 -10.21
C SER A 523 -4.53 19.92 -9.95
N ASN A 524 -5.61 19.15 -10.04
CA ASN A 524 -6.97 19.64 -9.78
C ASN A 524 -7.62 18.80 -8.68
N ASN A 525 -8.12 19.46 -7.63
CA ASN A 525 -8.93 18.83 -6.61
C ASN A 525 -9.96 19.86 -6.11
N ILE A 526 -11.23 19.57 -6.35
CA ILE A 526 -12.34 20.46 -5.97
C ILE A 526 -12.40 20.67 -4.44
N LEU A 527 -12.04 19.66 -3.64
CA LEU A 527 -11.97 19.79 -2.18
C LEU A 527 -10.91 20.81 -1.75
N TRP A 528 -9.93 21.08 -2.60
CA TRP A 528 -8.84 22.04 -2.36
C TRP A 528 -9.07 23.38 -3.07
N GLY A 529 -10.28 23.58 -3.62
CA GLY A 529 -10.68 24.81 -4.31
C GLY A 529 -10.38 24.83 -5.81
N GLY A 530 -10.18 23.67 -6.44
CA GLY A 530 -9.95 23.54 -7.88
C GLY A 530 -8.50 23.26 -8.22
N ASP A 531 -7.93 24.01 -9.16
CA ASP A 531 -6.52 23.85 -9.55
C ASP A 531 -5.58 24.33 -8.45
N TYR A 532 -4.54 23.54 -8.20
CA TYR A 532 -3.50 23.82 -7.22
C TYR A 532 -2.13 23.41 -7.77
N LEU A 533 -1.10 24.11 -7.32
CA LEU A 533 0.29 23.83 -7.60
C LEU A 533 0.81 22.84 -6.56
N VAL A 534 1.40 21.73 -7.02
CA VAL A 534 2.25 20.86 -6.22
C VAL A 534 3.69 21.21 -6.52
N GLU A 535 4.38 21.76 -5.54
CA GLU A 535 5.79 22.12 -5.69
C GLU A 535 6.68 20.87 -5.59
N GLY A 536 7.51 20.60 -6.58
CA GLY A 536 8.50 19.51 -6.56
C GLY A 536 9.90 19.97 -6.16
N LEU A 537 10.92 19.15 -6.37
CA LEU A 537 12.33 19.54 -6.19
C LEU A 537 12.79 20.61 -7.18
N VAL A 538 12.32 20.50 -8.42
CA VAL A 538 12.62 21.46 -9.49
C VAL A 538 11.34 21.98 -10.11
N GLY A 539 11.44 23.17 -10.67
CA GLY A 539 10.37 23.81 -11.40
C GLY A 539 9.59 24.83 -10.58
N THR A 540 9.32 26.00 -11.15
CA THR A 540 8.48 27.04 -10.53
C THR A 540 7.17 27.27 -11.28
N ASP A 541 7.12 26.85 -12.55
CA ASP A 541 5.97 26.96 -13.45
C ASP A 541 6.18 26.01 -14.66
N SER A 542 5.23 25.98 -15.58
CA SER A 542 5.27 25.14 -16.78
C SER A 542 6.32 25.56 -17.83
N ALA A 543 6.90 26.75 -17.71
CA ALA A 543 7.95 27.24 -18.61
C ALA A 543 9.37 26.96 -18.06
N ASN A 544 9.53 26.89 -16.74
CA ASN A 544 10.81 26.70 -16.07
C ASN A 544 10.76 25.50 -15.13
N TYR A 545 10.65 24.28 -15.67
CA TYR A 545 10.49 23.04 -14.91
C TYR A 545 11.80 22.29 -14.58
N LYS A 546 12.95 22.70 -15.15
CA LYS A 546 14.26 22.02 -14.93
C LYS A 546 15.16 22.71 -13.90
N THR A 547 14.79 23.90 -13.44
CA THR A 547 15.63 24.70 -12.54
C THR A 547 15.23 24.43 -11.09
N PRO A 548 16.21 24.24 -10.18
CA PRO A 548 15.93 24.24 -8.74
C PRO A 548 15.13 25.49 -8.34
N ARG A 549 14.17 25.32 -7.43
CA ARG A 549 13.33 26.45 -7.00
C ARG A 549 14.20 27.47 -6.25
N ALA A 550 14.08 28.75 -6.60
CA ALA A 550 14.91 29.81 -6.01
C ALA A 550 14.70 29.99 -4.48
N ASN A 551 13.53 29.62 -3.96
CA ASN A 551 13.14 29.78 -2.56
C ASN A 551 12.88 28.42 -1.87
N ASP A 552 13.64 27.38 -2.22
CA ASP A 552 13.45 26.01 -1.70
C ASP A 552 14.00 25.78 -0.28
N LYS A 553 14.54 26.82 0.36
CA LYS A 553 15.15 26.74 1.70
C LYS A 553 16.23 25.64 1.82
N GLY A 554 17.04 25.47 0.76
CA GLY A 554 18.16 24.52 0.73
C GLY A 554 17.74 23.07 0.50
N LEU A 555 16.49 22.82 0.11
CA LEU A 555 15.95 21.48 -0.12
C LEU A 555 16.74 20.71 -1.17
N TYR A 556 16.94 21.30 -2.36
CA TYR A 556 17.64 20.67 -3.49
C TYR A 556 19.10 20.35 -3.14
N GLU A 557 19.79 21.29 -2.49
CA GLU A 557 21.19 21.09 -2.04
C GLU A 557 21.29 19.98 -0.99
N MET A 558 20.32 19.91 -0.07
CA MET A 558 20.25 18.85 0.93
C MET A 558 20.06 17.47 0.29
N VAL A 559 19.12 17.32 -0.65
CA VAL A 559 18.94 16.08 -1.43
C VAL A 559 20.26 15.66 -2.07
N GLY A 560 20.93 16.59 -2.75
CA GLY A 560 22.22 16.33 -3.39
C GLY A 560 23.32 15.93 -2.40
N SER A 561 23.35 16.55 -1.22
CA SER A 561 24.29 16.21 -0.14
C SER A 561 24.07 14.79 0.39
N ILE A 562 22.81 14.42 0.65
CA ILE A 562 22.42 13.07 1.08
C ILE A 562 22.80 12.05 0.01
N GLY A 563 22.44 12.31 -1.26
CA GLY A 563 22.74 11.42 -2.38
C GLY A 563 24.24 11.13 -2.54
N ARG A 564 25.10 12.16 -2.41
CA ARG A 564 26.57 11.97 -2.42
C ARG A 564 27.04 11.05 -1.29
N ARG A 565 26.49 11.20 -0.09
CA ARG A 565 26.86 10.37 1.08
C ARG A 565 26.39 8.94 0.93
N LEU A 566 25.15 8.72 0.48
CA LEU A 566 24.60 7.38 0.23
C LEU A 566 25.34 6.64 -0.89
N LYS A 567 25.82 7.34 -1.92
CA LYS A 567 26.74 6.75 -2.92
C LYS A 567 28.15 6.47 -2.36
N GLY A 568 28.53 7.18 -1.29
CA GLY A 568 29.84 7.12 -0.65
C GLY A 568 29.93 6.11 0.50
N GLY A 569 30.68 6.48 1.54
CA GLY A 569 30.95 5.62 2.69
C GLY A 569 29.69 5.23 3.47
N LEU A 570 28.74 6.17 3.64
CA LEU A 570 27.52 5.93 4.43
C LEU A 570 26.69 4.77 3.86
N GLY A 571 26.38 4.78 2.55
CA GLY A 571 25.57 3.71 1.97
C GLY A 571 26.30 2.36 1.93
N LYS A 572 27.62 2.36 1.66
CA LYS A 572 28.46 1.15 1.72
C LYS A 572 28.49 0.52 3.11
N THR A 573 28.37 1.34 4.16
CA THR A 573 28.26 0.86 5.54
C THR A 573 26.86 0.38 5.83
N LEU A 574 25.85 1.24 5.64
CA LEU A 574 24.44 0.98 5.95
C LEU A 574 23.93 -0.34 5.37
N ILE A 575 24.28 -0.68 4.14
CA ILE A 575 23.81 -1.92 3.51
C ILE A 575 24.30 -3.19 4.22
N LYS A 576 25.44 -3.11 4.89
CA LYS A 576 26.06 -4.21 5.64
C LYS A 576 25.55 -4.31 7.08
N LEU A 577 24.68 -3.39 7.49
CA LEU A 577 24.13 -3.34 8.84
C LEU A 577 22.74 -3.99 8.89
N ASP A 578 22.55 -4.77 9.93
CA ASP A 578 21.30 -5.35 10.39
C ASP A 578 20.88 -4.74 11.72
N TYR A 579 19.58 -4.74 11.94
CA TYR A 579 19.02 -4.39 13.23
C TYR A 579 19.15 -5.56 14.21
N ALA A 580 19.82 -5.33 15.34
CA ALA A 580 20.10 -6.38 16.32
C ALA A 580 19.08 -6.43 17.47
N ASP A 581 18.58 -5.28 17.92
CA ASP A 581 17.63 -5.12 19.02
C ASP A 581 17.04 -3.71 19.05
N TRP A 582 15.80 -3.58 19.55
CA TRP A 582 14.92 -2.41 19.49
C TRP A 582 15.13 -1.51 20.69
N SER A 583 16.34 -1.00 20.83
CA SER A 583 16.69 -0.06 21.88
C SER A 583 17.07 1.28 21.28
N SER A 584 16.06 2.10 20.98
CA SER A 584 16.25 3.52 20.68
C SER A 584 16.41 4.28 22.01
N TYR A 585 17.59 4.81 22.29
CA TYR A 585 17.80 5.64 23.48
C TYR A 585 17.75 7.12 23.10
N VAL A 586 16.91 7.92 23.75
CA VAL A 586 17.00 9.38 23.63
C VAL A 586 18.00 9.88 24.67
N HIS A 587 19.17 10.35 24.23
CA HIS A 587 20.13 11.00 25.10
C HIS A 587 19.80 12.49 25.23
N ARG A 588 19.49 12.95 26.46
CA ARG A 588 19.47 14.37 26.83
C ARG A 588 20.87 14.78 27.26
N ILE A 589 21.54 15.64 26.49
CA ILE A 589 22.78 16.29 26.95
C ILE A 589 22.38 17.55 27.73
N SER A 590 22.66 17.59 29.03
CA SER A 590 22.57 18.82 29.83
C SER A 590 23.66 19.80 29.36
N ARG A 591 23.30 21.07 29.19
CA ARG A 591 24.20 22.14 28.76
C ARG A 591 25.03 22.65 29.94
N ASP A 592 25.89 21.81 30.53
CA ASP A 592 26.87 22.30 31.50
C ASP A 592 28.16 22.71 30.80
N ASN A 593 28.25 24.01 30.50
CA ASN A 593 29.46 24.82 30.35
C ASN A 593 30.65 24.19 29.60
N GLY A 594 30.65 24.34 28.27
CA GLY A 594 31.88 24.62 27.50
C GLY A 594 32.96 23.53 27.40
N LEU A 595 32.71 22.31 27.88
CA LEU A 595 33.62 21.19 27.72
C LEU A 595 32.85 19.98 27.20
N THR A 596 33.01 19.67 25.91
CA THR A 596 32.74 18.35 25.35
C THR A 596 33.64 17.34 26.06
N ARG A 597 33.18 16.80 27.19
CA ARG A 597 33.76 15.57 27.72
C ARG A 597 33.45 14.48 26.70
N ASN A 598 34.51 13.94 26.10
CA ASN A 598 34.48 12.66 25.40
C ASN A 598 33.58 11.70 26.17
N GLY A 599 32.44 11.35 25.59
CA GLY A 599 31.48 10.45 26.19
C GLY A 599 32.15 9.12 26.44
N LYS A 600 32.51 8.85 27.70
CA LYS A 600 32.69 7.48 28.18
C LYS A 600 31.30 6.86 28.18
N ASP A 601 31.05 6.02 27.19
CA ASP A 601 29.85 5.20 27.13
C ASP A 601 29.76 4.32 28.38
N LEU A 602 28.55 4.24 28.94
CA LEU A 602 28.20 3.24 29.94
C LEU A 602 28.36 1.88 29.28
N THR A 603 29.26 1.04 29.80
CA THR A 603 29.63 -0.32 29.36
C THR A 603 30.78 -0.46 28.35
N GLY A 604 31.96 0.11 28.64
CA GLY A 604 33.27 -0.58 28.56
C GLY A 604 33.71 -1.33 27.27
N GLY A 605 33.01 -1.23 26.14
CA GLY A 605 33.35 -1.88 24.87
C GLY A 605 33.83 -0.87 23.83
N SER A 606 34.73 -1.29 22.94
CA SER A 606 35.10 -0.51 21.76
C SER A 606 33.92 -0.49 20.78
N THR A 607 33.19 0.63 20.72
CA THR A 607 32.08 0.81 19.77
C THR A 607 32.60 1.43 18.47
N ASN A 608 32.10 0.96 17.32
CA ASN A 608 32.41 1.57 16.02
C ASN A 608 31.31 2.58 15.71
N ARG A 609 31.58 3.87 15.90
CA ARG A 609 30.60 4.94 15.64
C ARG A 609 30.35 5.09 14.13
N VAL A 610 29.09 5.05 13.69
CA VAL A 610 28.72 5.54 12.33
C VAL A 610 28.38 7.01 12.47
N GLU A 611 29.38 7.86 12.27
CA GLU A 611 29.11 9.27 12.09
C GLU A 611 28.56 9.49 10.67
N ILE A 612 27.33 9.98 10.60
CA ILE A 612 26.73 10.40 9.33
C ILE A 612 27.48 11.62 8.77
N PHE A 613 28.19 12.37 9.63
CA PHE A 613 28.97 13.55 9.29
C PHE A 613 30.37 13.49 9.91
N ASP A 614 31.38 13.38 9.05
CA ASP A 614 32.77 13.75 9.35
C ASP A 614 33.07 14.96 8.45
N GLY A 615 33.14 16.16 9.03
CA GLY A 615 33.38 17.39 8.25
C GLY A 615 32.91 18.68 8.92
N SER A 616 33.81 19.66 8.96
CA SER A 616 33.68 20.99 9.57
C SER A 616 32.74 21.99 8.85
N GLU A 617 31.82 21.52 8.01
CA GLU A 617 31.04 22.38 7.09
C GLU A 617 29.56 22.58 7.45
N LEU A 618 29.09 22.06 8.58
CA LEU A 618 27.72 22.32 9.06
C LEU A 618 27.75 23.25 10.27
N THR A 619 27.41 24.52 10.05
CA THR A 619 27.11 25.48 11.12
C THR A 619 25.70 25.18 11.64
N TYR A 620 25.59 24.47 12.75
CA TYR A 620 24.32 24.32 13.46
C TYR A 620 23.92 25.64 14.15
N PRO A 621 22.63 26.00 14.23
CA PRO A 621 22.18 27.14 15.03
C PRO A 621 22.55 26.97 16.52
N ASN A 622 23.09 28.02 17.15
CA ASN A 622 23.67 27.97 18.50
C ASN A 622 22.63 27.97 19.65
N ASP A 623 21.34 28.03 19.32
CA ASP A 623 20.22 28.33 20.22
C ASP A 623 19.19 27.20 20.34
N LYS A 624 19.35 26.08 19.63
CA LYS A 624 18.44 24.93 19.72
C LYS A 624 19.01 23.84 20.63
N TRP A 625 18.13 23.07 21.26
CA TRP A 625 18.49 21.97 22.17
C TRP A 625 19.15 20.85 21.36
N TYR A 626 19.48 19.69 21.93
CA TYR A 626 19.96 18.54 21.15
C TYR A 626 19.43 17.24 21.77
N SER A 627 18.29 16.74 21.28
CA SER A 627 17.78 15.41 21.65
C SER A 627 18.40 14.40 20.70
N PHE A 628 19.33 13.58 21.18
CA PHE A 628 19.95 12.57 20.32
C PHE A 628 19.18 11.25 20.40
N GLY A 629 18.59 10.79 19.31
CA GLY A 629 18.15 9.39 19.18
C GLY A 629 19.35 8.51 18.87
N VAL A 630 19.60 7.47 19.69
CA VAL A 630 20.66 6.49 19.49
C VAL A 630 20.03 5.17 19.08
N THR A 631 20.40 4.66 17.90
CA THR A 631 19.96 3.34 17.43
C THR A 631 21.13 2.40 17.24
N ARG A 632 21.07 1.21 17.85
CA ARG A 632 22.12 0.18 17.76
C ARG A 632 21.89 -0.75 16.57
N LEU A 633 22.90 -0.87 15.71
CA LEU A 633 22.94 -1.78 14.56
C LEU A 633 24.12 -2.74 14.70
N ARG A 634 24.00 -3.96 14.16
CA ARG A 634 25.10 -4.94 14.07
C ARG A 634 25.41 -5.25 12.62
N ARG A 635 26.64 -5.65 12.34
CA ARG A 635 27.04 -6.11 11.01
C ARG A 635 26.34 -7.43 10.63
N LYS A 636 25.92 -7.57 9.37
CA LYS A 636 25.27 -8.76 8.74
C LYS A 636 26.07 -10.09 8.80
N ILE A 637 27.24 -10.15 9.48
CA ILE A 637 28.14 -11.33 9.46
C ILE A 637 28.09 -12.05 10.82
N PRO A 638 27.91 -13.39 10.86
CA PRO A 638 27.76 -14.17 12.10
C PRO A 638 29.09 -14.46 12.84
N VAL A 639 30.21 -13.83 12.46
CA VAL A 639 31.53 -14.16 13.01
C VAL A 639 32.03 -13.06 13.94
N PRO A 640 32.38 -13.38 15.21
CA PRO A 640 32.93 -12.42 16.16
C PRO A 640 34.29 -11.82 15.72
N PRO A 641 34.64 -10.61 16.18
CA PRO A 641 33.86 -9.77 17.09
C PRO A 641 32.71 -9.04 16.37
N TYR A 642 31.54 -8.99 17.02
CA TYR A 642 30.43 -8.18 16.56
C TYR A 642 30.83 -6.71 16.63
N GLU A 643 30.83 -6.01 15.50
CA GLU A 643 30.96 -4.55 15.48
C GLU A 643 29.58 -3.95 15.69
N ASP A 644 29.39 -3.28 16.84
CA ASP A 644 28.19 -2.49 17.14
C ASP A 644 28.35 -1.08 16.55
N PHE A 645 27.32 -0.64 15.85
CA PHE A 645 27.22 0.65 15.19
C PHE A 645 26.07 1.45 15.81
N TYR A 646 26.31 2.74 16.06
CA TYR A 646 25.32 3.62 16.70
C TYR A 646 25.00 4.80 15.78
N PHE A 647 23.71 4.95 15.47
CA PHE A 647 23.17 6.10 14.75
C PHE A 647 22.78 7.17 15.74
N PHE A 648 23.44 8.34 15.68
CA PHE A 648 23.10 9.50 16.49
C PHE A 648 22.29 10.46 15.64
N TYR A 649 20.98 10.51 15.87
CA TYR A 649 20.09 11.49 15.24
C TYR A 649 19.95 12.69 16.14
N ASN A 650 20.37 13.86 15.68
CA ASN A 650 20.11 15.10 16.40
C ASN A 650 18.70 15.63 16.09
N ALA A 651 17.74 15.40 16.98
CA ALA A 651 16.36 15.84 16.85
C ALA A 651 16.19 17.33 17.18
N ASN A 652 17.02 18.22 16.63
CA ASN A 652 16.81 19.66 16.72
C ASN A 652 16.59 20.31 15.39
N THR A 653 15.32 20.27 15.00
CA THR A 653 14.76 21.10 13.95
C THR A 653 13.46 21.78 14.39
N PHE A 654 12.95 21.52 15.60
CA PHE A 654 11.61 21.97 16.02
C PHE A 654 11.63 22.55 17.44
N MET A 655 12.32 23.68 17.62
CA MET A 655 12.03 24.61 18.70
C MET A 655 12.07 26.01 18.12
N ASP A 656 10.89 26.60 17.99
CA ASP A 656 10.58 28.00 18.25
C ASP A 656 9.10 28.01 18.64
N GLY A 657 8.83 27.98 19.94
CA GLY A 657 7.48 27.87 20.48
C GLY A 657 7.54 27.51 21.95
N ASP A 658 7.49 28.53 22.80
CA ASP A 658 7.46 28.50 24.25
C ASP A 658 6.48 27.41 24.79
N THR A 659 6.99 26.27 25.28
CA THR A 659 6.18 25.21 25.89
C THR A 659 6.00 25.42 27.41
N THR A 660 5.86 26.65 27.88
CA THR A 660 5.58 26.92 29.30
C THR A 660 4.10 26.79 29.69
N GLU A 661 3.20 26.47 28.77
CA GLU A 661 1.82 26.12 29.10
C GLU A 661 1.42 24.83 28.38
N TYR A 662 0.45 24.09 28.95
CA TYR A 662 -0.13 22.84 28.45
C TYR A 662 0.51 21.52 28.94
N THR A 663 0.51 21.34 30.26
CA THR A 663 0.19 20.04 30.85
C THR A 663 -1.33 19.81 30.75
N HIS A 664 -1.77 18.95 29.84
CA HIS A 664 -2.94 18.06 29.91
C HIS A 664 -3.24 17.56 28.50
N TYR A 665 -2.88 16.31 28.18
CA TYR A 665 -3.68 15.30 27.48
C TYR A 665 -2.92 13.97 27.49
#